data_AF-A0A934ZGG5-F1
#
_entry.id   AF-A0A934ZGG5-F1
#
_cell.length_a   1.000
_cell.length_b   1.000
_cell.length_c   1.000
_cell.angle_alpha   90.00
_cell.angle_beta   90.00
_cell.angle_gamma   90.00
#
_symmetry.space_group_name_H-M   'P 1'
#
loop_
_entity.id
_entity.type
_entity.pdbx_description
1 polymer ?
#
loop_
_entity_poly.entity_id
_entity_poly.type
_entity_poly.pdbx_seq_one_letter_code
_entity_poly.pdbx_strand_id
1 'polypeptide(L)'
;MSMDRGAFSGGSPGATRPRRTPAAMQEAPGIRFRRDAREAFEGAEPSMRADASAALEMLSAGFEVSWFRPLGPRLWAAVIKPSEALGEDFGLRQECYVVGHGLPRDFNEKTLLQAPPPDAGFHVDPKVRFVVSGTPLAAAACAAWSARSRTSVVVVSPNARHRAVSAEDHLYKLLGSSNRRRDLFAEPGPVRCPSEFFGRESVVHEVLTHILAGSPVGVFGLRRIGKSSLLSHVEGLLESDDTSVTATSFLLGNTARLGAGRWWLAASDMLAAWQQKLIRFALKCDSKIRPKAEAFSAAIKGNVTDARKLASAFEKDVRGLLKAAEALARESERPSFRLVCFLDEFDHLYPAGAHCGYWREDFFTLWNTIHNVRCSLDHPDRLTFVVGGVNPAGVEHGTWLHQPNPLFETHAVFLGPMPPDEAAGLLTDIGRRMGLAFTREATDAAYSLVGGYPHLLRKLGTQLHKENLGRGSSVDVTPHRVVGAFKKSKRSFLSQIEWTLGHLTSVAPEEVKLLRDLATGGPQAYVDLWGGVENRETFAHHLERYGLIEFDDDRPAVATPVILEAIRRPLPSEFEEQFRLLKELVDSVEDALRRRLSADLSVTAPEAERGGAGAGHSAEEALHALINAIPSDAKNRALTRQQLLDIGASSGIGAVLESLGWNDYEILLAKFFDAIAWFGPAMERAERLRFIRDRANECHLVRHNNRIELKALIARDGFAEVFRRIADVREMCSR
;
A
#
# COMPACT_ATOMS: atom_id res chain seq x y z
N MET A 1 77.06 15.01 33.53
CA MET A 1 75.97 14.13 34.00
C MET A 1 74.74 15.00 34.16
N SER A 2 73.89 15.03 33.13
CA SER A 2 72.69 15.85 33.02
C SER A 2 71.57 14.89 32.63
N MET A 3 70.56 14.75 33.49
CA MET A 3 69.28 14.14 33.15
C MET A 3 68.16 15.06 33.60
N ASP A 4 67.19 15.14 32.71
CA ASP A 4 66.16 16.16 32.55
C ASP A 4 65.13 16.28 33.67
N ARG A 5 64.65 17.52 33.81
CA ARG A 5 63.41 17.88 34.48
C ARG A 5 62.26 17.77 33.49
N GLY A 6 61.27 16.94 33.78
CA GLY A 6 59.96 16.95 33.10
C GLY A 6 58.91 17.69 33.93
N ALA A 7 58.38 18.81 33.40
CA ALA A 7 57.15 19.42 33.88
C ALA A 7 56.38 20.09 32.72
N PHE A 8 55.12 19.65 32.56
CA PHE A 8 53.94 20.31 31.98
C PHE A 8 54.01 21.08 30.64
N SER A 9 53.24 20.64 29.65
CA SER A 9 52.10 21.40 29.08
C SER A 9 51.33 20.57 28.03
N GLY A 10 50.03 20.85 27.88
CA GLY A 10 49.06 20.02 27.16
C GLY A 10 49.18 19.93 25.63
N GLY A 11 48.36 19.05 25.06
CA GLY A 11 48.19 18.91 23.62
C GLY A 11 46.99 18.04 23.27
N SER A 12 45.99 18.63 22.62
CA SER A 12 44.94 17.93 21.87
C SER A 12 45.56 17.06 20.77
N PRO A 13 44.89 15.96 20.35
CA PRO A 13 45.00 15.50 18.97
C PRO A 13 43.62 15.50 18.31
N GLY A 14 43.44 16.40 17.35
CA GLY A 14 42.40 16.28 16.34
C GLY A 14 42.65 15.06 15.48
N ALA A 15 41.71 14.11 15.48
CA ALA A 15 41.70 13.00 14.54
C ALA A 15 41.31 13.54 13.15
N THR A 16 42.34 13.87 12.38
CA THR A 16 42.31 14.20 10.97
C THR A 16 41.90 12.95 10.18
N ARG A 17 40.87 13.06 9.33
CA ARG A 17 40.56 12.07 8.29
C ARG A 17 41.84 11.77 7.49
N PRO A 18 42.14 10.50 7.13
CA PRO A 18 43.35 10.18 6.41
C PRO A 18 43.35 10.86 5.04
N ARG A 19 44.41 11.63 4.76
CA ARG A 19 44.72 12.16 3.44
C ARG A 19 44.90 10.97 2.48
N ARG A 20 43.97 10.84 1.53
CA ARG A 20 44.14 9.98 0.35
C ARG A 20 45.37 10.44 -0.42
N THR A 21 46.32 9.53 -0.62
CA THR A 21 47.49 9.65 -1.48
C THR A 21 47.07 9.98 -2.93
N PRO A 22 47.78 10.88 -3.64
CA PRO A 22 47.52 11.11 -5.06
C PRO A 22 48.31 10.11 -5.92
N ALA A 23 47.70 9.76 -7.06
CA ALA A 23 48.25 9.07 -8.23
C ALA A 23 48.44 7.54 -8.16
N ALA A 24 47.37 6.82 -8.50
CA ALA A 24 47.45 5.80 -9.54
C ALA A 24 46.72 6.34 -10.77
N MET A 25 47.34 6.23 -11.94
CA MET A 25 46.82 6.65 -13.25
C MET A 25 45.32 6.38 -13.39
N GLN A 26 44.53 7.44 -13.57
CA GLN A 26 43.12 7.34 -13.96
C GLN A 26 43.03 6.70 -15.35
N GLU A 27 42.70 5.41 -15.39
CA GLU A 27 42.04 4.83 -16.55
C GLU A 27 40.78 5.66 -16.86
N ALA A 28 40.51 5.89 -18.14
CA ALA A 28 39.32 6.60 -18.59
C ALA A 28 38.04 5.99 -17.96
N PRO A 29 37.01 6.76 -17.59
CA PRO A 29 35.84 6.22 -16.91
C PRO A 29 35.04 5.36 -17.90
N GLY A 30 35.30 4.05 -17.89
CA GLY A 30 34.58 3.08 -18.72
C GLY A 30 33.25 2.67 -18.11
N ILE A 31 32.29 2.29 -18.96
CA ILE A 31 31.02 1.70 -18.53
C ILE A 31 31.29 0.33 -17.87
N ARG A 32 30.75 0.11 -16.68
CA ARG A 32 30.88 -1.17 -15.96
C ARG A 32 29.79 -2.14 -16.41
N PHE A 33 30.18 -3.20 -17.12
CA PHE A 33 29.27 -4.24 -17.59
C PHE A 33 29.41 -5.54 -16.79
N ARG A 34 28.28 -6.24 -16.59
CA ARG A 34 28.19 -7.58 -16.01
C ARG A 34 27.48 -8.48 -17.03
N ARG A 35 28.02 -9.68 -17.33
CA ARG A 35 27.52 -10.62 -18.37
C ARG A 35 27.62 -10.07 -19.81
N ASP A 36 26.89 -10.68 -20.74
CA ASP A 36 26.82 -10.43 -22.20
C ASP A 36 26.31 -9.02 -22.59
N ALA A 37 26.01 -8.15 -21.62
CA ALA A 37 25.54 -6.79 -21.85
C ALA A 37 26.54 -5.95 -22.66
N ARG A 38 27.84 -6.25 -22.58
CA ARG A 38 28.88 -5.58 -23.37
C ARG A 38 28.73 -5.87 -24.87
N GLU A 39 28.54 -7.13 -25.25
CA GLU A 39 28.40 -7.52 -26.66
C GLU A 39 27.14 -6.89 -27.28
N ALA A 40 26.03 -6.91 -26.53
CA ALA A 40 24.77 -6.29 -26.95
C ALA A 40 24.90 -4.76 -27.10
N PHE A 41 25.67 -4.11 -26.23
CA PHE A 41 25.96 -2.68 -26.33
C PHE A 41 26.87 -2.38 -27.53
N GLU A 42 27.95 -3.12 -27.73
CA GLU A 42 28.91 -2.93 -28.82
C GLU A 42 28.30 -3.20 -30.20
N GLY A 43 27.37 -4.15 -30.30
CA GLY A 43 26.62 -4.46 -31.52
C GLY A 43 25.52 -3.45 -31.89
N ALA A 44 25.25 -2.44 -31.06
CA ALA A 44 24.26 -1.42 -31.34
C ALA A 44 24.75 -0.34 -32.34
N GLU A 45 23.80 0.28 -33.03
CA GLU A 45 24.01 1.42 -33.93
C GLU A 45 24.92 2.49 -33.30
N PRO A 46 25.94 3.02 -34.02
CA PRO A 46 26.89 3.99 -33.47
C PRO A 46 26.23 5.23 -32.85
N SER A 47 25.12 5.68 -33.43
CA SER A 47 24.33 6.81 -32.92
C SER A 47 23.70 6.54 -31.56
N MET A 48 23.18 5.32 -31.35
CA MET A 48 22.60 4.89 -30.07
C MET A 48 23.67 4.68 -29.00
N ARG A 49 24.82 4.11 -29.37
CA ARG A 49 25.95 3.98 -28.45
C ARG A 49 26.41 5.34 -27.95
N ALA A 50 26.50 6.34 -28.83
CA ALA A 50 26.84 7.71 -28.44
C ALA A 50 25.81 8.30 -27.45
N ASP A 51 24.51 8.08 -27.68
CA ASP A 51 23.44 8.56 -26.80
C ASP A 51 23.44 7.89 -25.42
N ALA A 52 23.72 6.59 -25.37
CA ALA A 52 23.71 5.81 -24.15
C ALA A 52 24.97 5.99 -23.30
N SER A 53 26.14 6.19 -23.94
CA SER A 53 27.45 6.17 -23.27
C SER A 53 27.53 7.17 -22.12
N ALA A 54 27.17 8.43 -22.34
CA ALA A 54 27.30 9.48 -21.33
C ALA A 54 26.50 9.18 -20.05
N ALA A 55 25.30 8.61 -20.20
CA ALA A 55 24.45 8.27 -19.05
C ALA A 55 24.89 6.97 -18.37
N LEU A 56 25.30 5.95 -19.13
CA LEU A 56 25.79 4.69 -18.57
C LEU A 56 27.14 4.87 -17.87
N GLU A 57 28.02 5.74 -18.36
CA GLU A 57 29.26 6.13 -17.68
C GLU A 57 28.96 6.81 -16.34
N MET A 58 28.01 7.77 -16.31
CA MET A 58 27.59 8.43 -15.08
C MET A 58 26.98 7.44 -14.08
N LEU A 59 26.09 6.54 -14.54
CA LEU A 59 25.48 5.52 -13.69
C LEU A 59 26.51 4.49 -13.20
N SER A 60 27.55 4.21 -13.99
CA SER A 60 28.65 3.29 -13.61
C SER A 60 29.47 3.77 -12.41
N ALA A 61 29.26 4.99 -11.94
CA ALA A 61 29.82 5.46 -10.66
C ALA A 61 29.29 4.68 -9.45
N GLY A 62 28.04 4.18 -9.51
CA GLY A 62 27.41 3.45 -8.41
C GLY A 62 26.64 2.20 -8.81
N PHE A 63 26.59 1.87 -10.11
CA PHE A 63 25.87 0.73 -10.67
C PHE A 63 26.73 -0.09 -11.63
N GLU A 64 26.34 -1.34 -11.87
CA GLU A 64 26.85 -2.21 -12.93
C GLU A 64 25.73 -2.51 -13.94
N VAL A 65 26.00 -2.42 -15.24
CA VAL A 65 25.03 -2.72 -16.30
C VAL A 65 24.95 -4.23 -16.52
N SER A 66 23.83 -4.85 -16.15
CA SER A 66 23.61 -6.30 -16.27
C SER A 66 22.90 -6.71 -17.57
N TRP A 67 22.26 -5.77 -18.25
CA TRP A 67 21.57 -6.01 -19.53
C TRP A 67 21.45 -4.71 -20.34
N PHE A 68 21.50 -4.82 -21.67
CA PHE A 68 21.28 -3.69 -22.59
C PHE A 68 20.57 -4.17 -23.86
N ARG A 69 19.62 -3.37 -24.39
CA ARG A 69 18.96 -3.67 -25.66
C ARG A 69 18.46 -2.42 -26.40
N PRO A 70 18.63 -2.34 -27.74
CA PRO A 70 17.92 -1.38 -28.58
C PRO A 70 16.42 -1.70 -28.64
N LEU A 71 15.56 -0.71 -28.40
CA LEU A 71 14.09 -0.85 -28.50
C LEU A 71 13.51 -0.17 -29.74
N GLY A 72 14.25 0.76 -30.35
CA GLY A 72 13.82 1.48 -31.55
C GLY A 72 14.82 2.58 -31.93
N PRO A 73 14.47 3.46 -32.89
CA PRO A 73 15.34 4.56 -33.32
C PRO A 73 15.70 5.48 -32.14
N ARG A 74 16.98 5.45 -31.73
CA ARG A 74 17.51 6.21 -30.57
C ARG A 74 16.76 5.95 -29.24
N LEU A 75 16.03 4.83 -29.14
CA LEU A 75 15.39 4.36 -27.92
C LEU A 75 16.07 3.06 -27.48
N TRP A 76 16.50 3.01 -26.23
CA TRP A 76 17.22 1.87 -25.67
C TRP A 76 16.79 1.61 -24.22
N ALA A 77 17.07 0.40 -23.76
CA ALA A 77 16.84 0.03 -22.37
C ALA A 77 18.03 -0.73 -21.79
N ALA A 78 18.18 -0.64 -20.48
CA ALA A 78 19.18 -1.37 -19.73
C ALA A 78 18.63 -1.83 -18.37
N VAL A 79 19.24 -2.85 -17.80
CA VAL A 79 19.07 -3.22 -16.39
C VAL A 79 20.39 -2.93 -15.69
N ILE A 80 20.31 -2.23 -14.56
CA ILE A 80 21.47 -1.84 -13.77
C ILE A 80 21.36 -2.40 -12.36
N LYS A 81 22.47 -2.94 -11.83
CA LYS A 81 22.58 -3.45 -10.47
C LYS A 81 23.29 -2.43 -9.58
N PRO A 82 22.72 -2.01 -8.44
CA PRO A 82 23.40 -1.10 -7.52
C PRO A 82 24.62 -1.78 -6.87
N SER A 83 25.65 -0.99 -6.59
CA SER A 83 26.72 -1.38 -5.67
C SER A 83 26.19 -1.54 -4.25
N GLU A 84 26.89 -2.29 -3.40
CA GLU A 84 26.48 -2.55 -2.01
C GLU A 84 26.31 -1.25 -1.22
N ALA A 85 27.29 -0.34 -1.28
CA ALA A 85 27.24 0.96 -0.62
C ALA A 85 26.03 1.81 -1.08
N LEU A 86 25.79 1.90 -2.40
CA LEU A 86 24.64 2.66 -2.92
C LEU A 86 23.30 1.98 -2.59
N GLY A 87 23.29 0.65 -2.57
CA GLY A 87 22.16 -0.18 -2.17
C GLY A 87 21.77 0.04 -0.71
N GLU A 88 22.75 0.17 0.19
CA GLU A 88 22.54 0.48 1.60
C GLU A 88 22.06 1.93 1.82
N ASP A 89 22.64 2.89 1.09
CA ASP A 89 22.32 4.31 1.26
C ASP A 89 20.92 4.69 0.77
N PHE A 90 20.47 4.08 -0.35
CA PHE A 90 19.18 4.39 -0.97
C PHE A 90 18.15 3.25 -0.88
N GLY A 91 18.50 2.13 -0.25
CA GLY A 91 17.62 0.96 -0.11
C GLY A 91 17.36 0.23 -1.42
N LEU A 92 18.29 0.30 -2.38
CA LEU A 92 18.19 -0.37 -3.67
C LEU A 92 18.75 -1.80 -3.53
N ARG A 93 17.89 -2.78 -3.20
CA ARG A 93 18.28 -4.19 -3.03
C ARG A 93 18.14 -5.04 -4.29
N GLN A 94 17.38 -4.54 -5.27
CA GLN A 94 17.07 -5.21 -6.53
C GLN A 94 17.66 -4.44 -7.71
N GLU A 95 17.69 -5.07 -8.88
CA GLU A 95 18.14 -4.41 -10.11
C GLU A 95 17.14 -3.32 -10.52
N CYS A 96 17.61 -2.26 -11.15
CA CYS A 96 16.77 -1.14 -11.58
C CYS A 96 16.67 -1.10 -13.10
N TYR A 97 15.50 -0.73 -13.60
CA TYR A 97 15.28 -0.59 -15.04
C TYR A 97 15.61 0.82 -15.52
N VAL A 98 16.36 0.91 -16.62
CA VAL A 98 16.74 2.15 -17.28
C VAL A 98 16.11 2.18 -18.67
N VAL A 99 15.46 3.29 -19.02
CA VAL A 99 15.03 3.57 -20.39
C VAL A 99 15.68 4.85 -20.84
N GLY A 100 16.37 4.83 -21.98
CA GLY A 100 17.01 6.00 -22.53
C GLY A 100 16.43 6.43 -23.87
N HIS A 101 16.27 7.74 -24.01
CA HIS A 101 15.73 8.39 -25.19
C HIS A 101 16.72 9.43 -25.71
N GLY A 102 17.27 9.17 -26.89
CA GLY A 102 18.31 10.00 -27.52
C GLY A 102 17.80 11.18 -28.36
N LEU A 103 16.47 11.36 -28.52
CA LEU A 103 15.95 12.49 -29.31
C LEU A 103 15.94 13.79 -28.47
N PRO A 104 16.60 14.87 -28.92
CA PRO A 104 16.83 16.07 -28.10
C PRO A 104 15.60 16.95 -27.79
N ARG A 105 14.47 16.73 -28.48
CA ARG A 105 13.27 17.58 -28.39
C ARG A 105 11.97 16.82 -28.23
N ASP A 106 12.02 15.50 -28.22
CA ASP A 106 10.84 14.64 -28.14
C ASP A 106 10.95 13.78 -26.87
N PHE A 107 9.84 13.59 -26.19
CA PHE A 107 9.71 12.64 -25.09
C PHE A 107 8.24 12.24 -24.96
N ASN A 108 7.94 10.99 -25.31
CA ASN A 108 6.60 10.45 -25.21
C ASN A 108 6.44 9.67 -23.90
N GLU A 109 5.34 9.89 -23.16
CA GLU A 109 5.02 9.13 -21.94
C GLU A 109 4.94 7.61 -22.16
N LYS A 110 4.62 7.14 -23.38
CA LYS A 110 4.68 5.72 -23.74
C LYS A 110 6.07 5.10 -23.55
N THR A 111 7.13 5.91 -23.54
CA THR A 111 8.48 5.49 -23.18
C THR A 111 8.55 4.97 -21.75
N LEU A 112 7.73 5.52 -20.85
CA LEU A 112 7.61 5.06 -19.46
C LEU A 112 6.78 3.77 -19.32
N LEU A 113 6.14 3.28 -20.39
CA LEU A 113 5.42 2.00 -20.38
C LEU A 113 6.32 0.83 -20.79
N GLN A 114 7.55 1.09 -21.23
CA GLN A 114 8.51 0.04 -21.54
C GLN A 114 8.84 -0.76 -20.28
N ALA A 115 8.97 -2.08 -20.44
CA ALA A 115 9.26 -3.01 -19.37
C ALA A 115 10.41 -3.94 -19.77
N PRO A 116 11.20 -4.43 -18.79
CA PRO A 116 12.18 -5.47 -19.07
C PRO A 116 11.48 -6.74 -19.56
N PRO A 117 12.16 -7.61 -20.34
CA PRO A 117 11.58 -8.86 -20.80
C PRO A 117 11.23 -9.77 -19.60
N PRO A 118 10.03 -10.39 -19.56
CA PRO A 118 9.60 -11.22 -18.44
C PRO A 118 10.48 -12.46 -18.20
N ASP A 119 11.16 -12.95 -19.23
CA ASP A 119 11.91 -14.22 -19.21
C ASP A 119 13.43 -14.06 -18.97
N ALA A 120 13.89 -12.84 -18.65
CA ALA A 120 15.32 -12.53 -18.64
C ALA A 120 16.06 -12.88 -17.34
N GLY A 121 15.38 -13.47 -16.34
CA GLY A 121 15.99 -13.92 -15.08
C GLY A 121 16.52 -12.80 -14.18
N PHE A 122 16.09 -11.55 -14.40
CA PHE A 122 16.43 -10.37 -13.61
C PHE A 122 15.32 -10.07 -12.60
N HIS A 123 15.69 -9.75 -11.36
CA HIS A 123 14.74 -9.30 -10.34
C HIS A 123 14.78 -7.77 -10.28
N VAL A 124 14.00 -7.16 -11.16
CA VAL A 124 13.90 -5.72 -11.28
C VAL A 124 12.92 -5.16 -10.25
N ASP A 125 13.34 -4.13 -9.52
CA ASP A 125 12.47 -3.38 -8.62
C ASP A 125 11.39 -2.63 -9.42
N PRO A 126 10.10 -2.99 -9.28
CA PRO A 126 9.03 -2.32 -10.02
C PRO A 126 8.78 -0.89 -9.53
N LYS A 127 9.33 -0.51 -8.37
CA LYS A 127 9.11 0.80 -7.73
C LYS A 127 10.19 1.82 -8.06
N VAL A 128 11.26 1.47 -8.76
CA VAL A 128 12.33 2.40 -9.13
C VAL A 128 12.67 2.26 -10.62
N ARG A 129 12.65 3.39 -11.33
CA ARG A 129 12.94 3.45 -12.77
C ARG A 129 13.83 4.63 -13.08
N PHE A 130 14.84 4.41 -13.91
CA PHE A 130 15.71 5.45 -14.43
C PHE A 130 15.29 5.83 -15.84
N VAL A 131 15.25 7.12 -16.11
CA VAL A 131 14.90 7.66 -17.43
C VAL A 131 16.03 8.56 -17.89
N VAL A 132 16.73 8.16 -18.93
CA VAL A 132 17.79 8.97 -19.54
C VAL A 132 17.17 9.83 -20.62
N SER A 133 17.14 11.14 -20.42
CA SER A 133 16.68 12.09 -21.43
C SER A 133 17.32 13.46 -21.22
N GLY A 134 17.72 14.09 -22.33
CA GLY A 134 18.21 15.46 -22.35
C GLY A 134 17.10 16.52 -22.45
N THR A 135 15.82 16.11 -22.53
CA THR A 135 14.72 17.03 -22.80
C THR A 135 14.10 17.61 -21.51
N PRO A 136 13.81 18.92 -21.44
CA PRO A 136 13.08 19.50 -20.30
C PRO A 136 11.68 18.87 -20.09
N LEU A 137 11.04 18.42 -21.17
CA LEU A 137 9.75 17.72 -21.16
C LEU A 137 9.81 16.40 -20.39
N ALA A 138 10.94 15.68 -20.43
CA ALA A 138 11.07 14.40 -19.74
C ALA A 138 10.98 14.56 -18.22
N ALA A 139 11.56 15.61 -17.64
CA ALA A 139 11.50 15.85 -16.20
C ALA A 139 10.06 16.05 -15.71
N ALA A 140 9.28 16.86 -16.42
CA ALA A 140 7.87 17.12 -16.11
C ALA A 140 7.00 15.86 -16.29
N ALA A 141 7.15 15.17 -17.43
CA ALA A 141 6.40 13.93 -17.72
C ALA A 141 6.72 12.81 -16.71
N CYS A 142 8.00 12.65 -16.35
CA CYS A 142 8.42 11.67 -15.34
C CYS A 142 7.89 12.01 -13.95
N ALA A 143 7.87 13.29 -13.56
CA ALA A 143 7.29 13.71 -12.29
C ALA A 143 5.78 13.43 -12.22
N ALA A 144 5.04 13.76 -13.30
CA ALA A 144 3.61 13.49 -13.41
C ALA A 144 3.31 11.98 -13.38
N TRP A 145 4.11 11.18 -14.10
CA TRP A 145 3.97 9.73 -14.10
C TRP A 145 4.33 9.12 -12.74
N SER A 146 5.37 9.60 -12.07
CA SER A 146 5.78 9.12 -10.75
C SER A 146 4.68 9.36 -9.69
N ALA A 147 4.00 10.50 -9.75
CA ALA A 147 2.86 10.80 -8.89
C ALA A 147 1.67 9.84 -9.12
N ARG A 148 1.48 9.35 -10.36
CA ARG A 148 0.38 8.45 -10.73
C ARG A 148 0.67 6.96 -10.55
N SER A 149 1.89 6.53 -10.84
CA SER A 149 2.27 5.12 -11.04
C SER A 149 2.90 4.45 -9.81
N ARG A 150 3.06 5.18 -8.70
CA ARG A 150 3.76 4.72 -7.47
C ARG A 150 5.19 4.22 -7.72
N THR A 151 5.77 4.57 -8.86
CA THR A 151 7.14 4.26 -9.26
C THR A 151 7.99 5.52 -9.11
N SER A 152 9.11 5.44 -8.40
CA SER A 152 10.10 6.51 -8.31
C SER A 152 10.82 6.60 -9.65
N VAL A 153 10.67 7.74 -10.34
CA VAL A 153 11.38 7.99 -11.60
C VAL A 153 12.56 8.89 -11.35
N VAL A 154 13.73 8.38 -11.71
CA VAL A 154 15.03 9.01 -11.58
C VAL A 154 15.43 9.51 -12.96
N VAL A 155 15.27 10.82 -13.21
CA VAL A 155 15.59 11.41 -14.52
C VAL A 155 17.07 11.76 -14.58
N VAL A 156 17.76 11.15 -15.55
CA VAL A 156 19.18 11.32 -15.82
C VAL A 156 19.36 12.16 -17.07
N SER A 157 20.02 13.31 -16.95
CA SER A 157 20.32 14.17 -18.09
C SER A 157 21.72 13.89 -18.64
N PRO A 158 21.87 13.30 -19.84
CA PRO A 158 23.16 12.84 -20.38
C PRO A 158 24.14 13.98 -20.67
N ASN A 159 23.66 15.23 -20.85
CA ASN A 159 24.49 16.39 -21.20
C ASN A 159 24.80 17.34 -20.04
N ALA A 160 24.52 16.93 -18.80
CA ALA A 160 24.83 17.72 -17.61
C ALA A 160 26.34 17.73 -17.34
N ARG A 161 27.12 18.44 -18.17
CA ARG A 161 28.55 18.69 -17.93
C ARG A 161 28.70 19.61 -16.73
N HIS A 162 28.72 19.04 -15.54
CA HIS A 162 29.02 19.77 -14.32
C HIS A 162 30.53 19.80 -14.10
N ARG A 163 31.16 20.89 -14.53
CA ARG A 163 32.53 21.23 -14.13
C ARG A 163 32.55 21.34 -12.59
N ALA A 164 33.32 20.47 -11.93
CA ALA A 164 33.72 20.47 -10.50
C ALA A 164 33.07 19.47 -9.50
N VAL A 165 32.25 18.49 -9.91
CA VAL A 165 31.68 17.47 -8.99
C VAL A 165 31.96 16.05 -9.51
N SER A 166 32.29 15.10 -8.63
CA SER A 166 32.50 13.70 -9.03
C SER A 166 31.21 13.07 -9.57
N ALA A 167 31.29 12.09 -10.47
CA ALA A 167 30.11 11.41 -11.01
C ALA A 167 29.27 10.72 -9.91
N GLU A 168 29.95 10.23 -8.87
CA GLU A 168 29.36 9.64 -7.67
C GLU A 168 28.53 10.67 -6.88
N ASP A 169 29.11 11.84 -6.57
CA ASP A 169 28.38 12.91 -5.87
C ASP A 169 27.16 13.41 -6.65
N HIS A 170 27.25 13.44 -7.98
CA HIS A 170 26.13 13.81 -8.84
C HIS A 170 25.01 12.76 -8.79
N LEU A 171 25.36 11.48 -8.86
CA LEU A 171 24.42 10.37 -8.73
C LEU A 171 23.69 10.40 -7.39
N TYR A 172 24.42 10.61 -6.28
CA TYR A 172 23.85 10.74 -4.94
C TYR A 172 22.90 11.94 -4.81
N LYS A 173 23.22 13.10 -5.42
CA LYS A 173 22.32 14.26 -5.46
C LYS A 173 21.05 13.96 -6.26
N LEU A 174 21.19 13.29 -7.38
CA LEU A 174 20.10 12.97 -8.30
C LEU A 174 19.10 12.01 -7.63
N LEU A 175 19.59 10.91 -7.06
CA LEU A 175 18.80 9.95 -6.26
C LEU A 175 18.17 10.59 -5.02
N GLY A 176 18.91 11.48 -4.35
CA GLY A 176 18.40 12.24 -3.22
C GLY A 176 17.24 13.17 -3.60
N SER A 177 17.29 13.81 -4.76
CA SER A 177 16.25 14.78 -5.18
C SER A 177 14.91 14.14 -5.55
N SER A 178 14.91 12.92 -6.11
CA SER A 178 13.70 12.21 -6.52
C SER A 178 13.03 11.48 -5.35
N ASN A 179 13.79 10.76 -4.53
CA ASN A 179 13.23 9.99 -3.41
C ASN A 179 12.76 10.85 -2.24
N ARG A 180 13.38 12.03 -1.99
CA ARG A 180 12.96 12.98 -0.94
C ARG A 180 11.65 13.71 -1.20
N ARG A 181 11.06 13.61 -2.39
CA ARG A 181 9.75 14.22 -2.71
C ARG A 181 8.58 13.27 -2.44
N ARG A 182 8.84 11.99 -2.23
CA ARG A 182 7.82 10.96 -2.04
C ARG A 182 7.72 10.58 -0.57
N ASP A 183 6.48 10.48 -0.09
CA ASP A 183 6.19 9.90 1.22
C ASP A 183 6.19 8.36 1.13
N LEU A 184 7.27 7.74 1.59
CA LEU A 184 7.41 6.29 1.72
C LEU A 184 6.74 5.73 2.98
N PHE A 185 6.36 6.59 3.94
CA PHE A 185 5.56 6.16 5.09
C PHE A 185 4.06 6.07 4.74
N ALA A 186 3.58 6.86 3.76
CA ALA A 186 2.20 6.85 3.28
C ALA A 186 1.89 5.64 2.40
N GLU A 187 1.87 4.45 3.01
CA GLU A 187 1.47 3.21 2.32
C GLU A 187 0.05 2.81 2.76
N PRO A 188 -0.97 2.95 1.88
CA PRO A 188 -2.37 2.84 2.28
C PRO A 188 -2.90 1.39 2.35
N GLY A 189 -2.11 0.39 1.92
CA GLY A 189 -2.54 -1.01 1.84
C GLY A 189 -1.56 -1.98 2.51
N PRO A 190 -1.89 -3.29 2.55
CA PRO A 190 -0.95 -4.30 3.00
C PRO A 190 0.36 -4.21 2.21
N VAL A 191 1.47 -4.18 2.93
CA VAL A 191 2.81 -4.38 2.36
C VAL A 191 2.82 -5.74 1.65
N ARG A 192 3.11 -5.72 0.35
CA ARG A 192 3.21 -6.92 -0.49
C ARG A 192 4.63 -7.25 -0.91
N CYS A 193 5.54 -6.29 -0.83
CA CYS A 193 6.95 -6.50 -1.14
C CYS A 193 7.66 -7.00 0.13
N PRO A 194 8.34 -8.17 0.09
CA PRO A 194 9.13 -8.66 1.23
C PRO A 194 10.15 -7.64 1.74
N SER A 195 10.73 -6.83 0.83
CA SER A 195 11.70 -5.77 1.16
C SER A 195 11.14 -4.60 1.98
N GLU A 196 9.82 -4.52 2.14
CA GLU A 196 9.12 -3.48 2.90
C GLU A 196 8.38 -4.04 4.12
N PHE A 197 8.45 -5.36 4.31
CA PHE A 197 7.97 -6.02 5.51
C PHE A 197 9.03 -5.81 6.59
N PHE A 198 8.66 -5.13 7.67
CA PHE A 198 9.58 -4.76 8.74
C PHE A 198 9.29 -5.60 9.99
N GLY A 199 10.34 -6.21 10.53
CA GLY A 199 10.28 -7.00 11.75
C GLY A 199 9.45 -8.27 11.62
N ARG A 200 9.19 -8.92 12.76
CA ARG A 200 8.27 -10.09 12.88
C ARG A 200 8.73 -11.36 12.19
N GLU A 201 10.02 -11.49 11.93
CA GLU A 201 10.63 -12.72 11.41
C GLU A 201 10.35 -13.93 12.31
N SER A 202 10.34 -13.73 13.63
CA SER A 202 9.97 -14.77 14.60
C SER A 202 8.55 -15.27 14.40
N VAL A 203 7.59 -14.35 14.21
CA VAL A 203 6.18 -14.67 13.99
C VAL A 203 5.97 -15.34 12.62
N VAL A 204 6.67 -14.86 11.59
CA VAL A 204 6.65 -15.48 10.25
C VAL A 204 7.17 -16.91 10.33
N HIS A 205 8.29 -17.13 11.03
CA HIS A 205 8.90 -18.44 11.20
C HIS A 205 8.01 -19.38 12.02
N GLU A 206 7.37 -18.89 13.08
CA GLU A 206 6.40 -19.64 13.88
C GLU A 206 5.22 -20.11 13.00
N VAL A 207 4.58 -19.17 12.28
CA VAL A 207 3.46 -19.49 11.38
C VAL A 207 3.88 -20.50 10.32
N LEU A 208 5.04 -20.31 9.68
CA LEU A 208 5.58 -21.26 8.71
C LEU A 208 5.82 -22.64 9.33
N THR A 209 6.41 -22.71 10.52
CA THR A 209 6.71 -23.98 11.20
C THR A 209 5.44 -24.79 11.44
N HIS A 210 4.37 -24.15 11.92
CA HIS A 210 3.09 -24.81 12.10
C HIS A 210 2.45 -25.23 10.77
N ILE A 211 2.49 -24.38 9.74
CA ILE A 211 2.01 -24.75 8.40
C ILE A 211 2.76 -25.97 7.87
N LEU A 212 4.08 -26.00 8.03
CA LEU A 212 4.94 -27.07 7.54
C LEU A 212 4.72 -28.38 8.30
N ALA A 213 4.46 -28.31 9.61
CA ALA A 213 4.05 -29.43 10.45
C ALA A 213 2.59 -29.88 10.20
N GLY A 214 1.84 -29.13 9.40
CA GLY A 214 0.45 -29.38 9.13
C GLY A 214 -0.49 -28.95 10.24
N SER A 215 -0.06 -28.22 11.26
CA SER A 215 -0.97 -27.65 12.26
C SER A 215 -1.69 -26.43 11.67
N PRO A 216 -3.02 -26.29 11.83
CA PRO A 216 -3.69 -25.06 11.43
C PRO A 216 -3.27 -23.92 12.35
N VAL A 217 -3.29 -22.69 11.83
CA VAL A 217 -2.81 -21.50 12.56
C VAL A 217 -3.85 -20.39 12.51
N GLY A 218 -4.07 -19.72 13.64
CA GLY A 218 -4.83 -18.48 13.73
C GLY A 218 -3.90 -17.31 14.00
N VAL A 219 -3.91 -16.27 13.17
CA VAL A 219 -3.14 -15.04 13.35
C VAL A 219 -4.07 -13.92 13.80
N PHE A 220 -3.95 -13.51 15.05
CA PHE A 220 -4.85 -12.53 15.68
C PHE A 220 -4.15 -11.23 16.02
N GLY A 221 -4.84 -10.11 15.90
CA GLY A 221 -4.25 -8.80 16.15
C GLY A 221 -5.16 -7.65 15.74
N LEU A 222 -4.86 -6.44 16.20
CA LEU A 222 -5.69 -5.27 15.88
C LEU A 222 -5.71 -4.95 14.37
N ARG A 223 -6.70 -4.15 13.96
CA ARG A 223 -6.75 -3.65 12.58
C ARG A 223 -5.54 -2.74 12.31
N ARG A 224 -5.01 -2.82 11.07
CA ARG A 224 -3.77 -2.13 10.65
C ARG A 224 -2.52 -2.50 11.46
N ILE A 225 -2.54 -3.59 12.24
CA ILE A 225 -1.31 -4.08 12.88
C ILE A 225 -0.37 -4.75 11.87
N GLY A 226 -0.88 -5.26 10.74
CA GLY A 226 -0.07 -5.85 9.66
C GLY A 226 -0.29 -7.35 9.43
N LYS A 227 -1.43 -7.92 9.88
CA LYS A 227 -1.79 -9.33 9.66
C LYS A 227 -1.79 -9.72 8.18
N SER A 228 -2.51 -8.98 7.34
CA SER A 228 -2.59 -9.24 5.89
C SER A 228 -1.21 -9.23 5.24
N SER A 229 -0.32 -8.32 5.65
CA SER A 229 1.07 -8.28 5.17
C SER A 229 1.87 -9.50 5.59
N LEU A 230 1.71 -9.94 6.85
CA LEU A 230 2.35 -11.16 7.35
C LEU A 230 1.86 -12.39 6.59
N LEU A 231 0.54 -12.54 6.41
CA LEU A 231 -0.04 -13.67 5.69
C LEU A 231 0.40 -13.70 4.22
N SER A 232 0.41 -12.55 3.53
CA SER A 232 0.92 -12.48 2.16
C SER A 232 2.41 -12.78 2.08
N HIS A 233 3.20 -12.41 3.09
CA HIS A 233 4.62 -12.73 3.12
C HIS A 233 4.85 -14.24 3.33
N VAL A 234 4.13 -14.85 4.27
CA VAL A 234 4.13 -16.31 4.49
C VAL A 234 3.70 -17.06 3.23
N GLU A 235 2.64 -16.62 2.56
CA GLU A 235 2.20 -17.19 1.27
C GLU A 235 3.33 -17.12 0.23
N GLY A 236 3.99 -15.97 0.09
CA GLY A 236 5.09 -15.78 -0.84
C GLY A 236 6.29 -16.70 -0.55
N LEU A 237 6.64 -16.89 0.73
CA LEU A 237 7.70 -17.82 1.13
C LEU A 237 7.35 -19.26 0.76
N LEU A 238 6.12 -19.69 1.02
CA LEU A 238 5.62 -21.02 0.65
C LEU A 238 5.57 -21.25 -0.87
N GLU A 239 5.27 -20.22 -1.66
CA GLU A 239 5.28 -20.30 -3.12
C GLU A 239 6.68 -20.29 -3.72
N SER A 240 7.63 -19.62 -3.05
CA SER A 240 9.03 -19.60 -3.45
C SER A 240 9.82 -20.84 -3.05
N ASP A 241 9.26 -21.68 -2.18
CA ASP A 241 9.87 -22.93 -1.76
C ASP A 241 9.86 -23.97 -2.88
N ASP A 242 11.03 -24.25 -3.44
CA ASP A 242 11.21 -25.23 -4.50
C ASP A 242 11.29 -26.69 -3.98
N THR A 243 11.25 -26.92 -2.66
CA THR A 243 11.32 -28.27 -2.07
C THR A 243 9.96 -28.97 -1.97
N SER A 244 8.86 -28.25 -2.18
CA SER A 244 7.48 -28.75 -2.04
C SER A 244 6.63 -28.37 -3.24
N VAL A 245 5.68 -29.23 -3.65
CA VAL A 245 4.57 -28.79 -4.53
C VAL A 245 3.51 -28.15 -3.67
N THR A 246 3.54 -26.82 -3.58
CA THR A 246 2.62 -26.06 -2.75
C THR A 246 1.60 -25.31 -3.60
N ALA A 247 0.32 -25.52 -3.33
CA ALA A 247 -0.74 -24.67 -3.87
C ALA A 247 -1.48 -23.97 -2.74
N THR A 248 -1.38 -22.65 -2.70
CA THR A 248 -2.04 -21.81 -1.71
C THR A 248 -3.32 -21.17 -2.26
N SER A 249 -4.31 -20.91 -1.41
CA SER A 249 -5.50 -20.11 -1.74
C SER A 249 -5.59 -18.96 -0.74
N PHE A 250 -5.95 -17.76 -1.19
CA PHE A 250 -6.02 -16.57 -0.34
C PHE A 250 -7.39 -15.90 -0.47
N LEU A 251 -8.17 -15.97 0.60
CA LEU A 251 -9.54 -15.48 0.68
C LEU A 251 -9.63 -14.28 1.64
N LEU A 252 -10.52 -13.33 1.32
CA LEU A 252 -10.79 -12.14 2.12
C LEU A 252 -12.25 -12.16 2.61
N GLY A 253 -12.44 -12.39 3.92
CA GLY A 253 -13.75 -12.58 4.53
C GLY A 253 -14.67 -11.36 4.47
N ASN A 254 -14.11 -10.15 4.46
CA ASN A 254 -14.87 -8.89 4.40
C ASN A 254 -15.42 -8.54 3.01
N THR A 255 -15.20 -9.38 1.99
CA THR A 255 -15.77 -9.16 0.66
C THR A 255 -17.28 -9.41 0.68
N ALA A 256 -18.05 -8.64 -0.09
CA ALA A 256 -19.50 -8.86 -0.21
C ALA A 256 -19.84 -10.29 -0.67
N ARG A 257 -18.97 -10.88 -1.50
CA ARG A 257 -19.09 -12.26 -1.99
C ARG A 257 -19.00 -13.29 -0.87
N LEU A 258 -18.12 -13.10 0.12
CA LEU A 258 -17.93 -14.07 1.20
C LEU A 258 -18.73 -13.68 2.44
N GLY A 259 -18.62 -12.45 2.94
CA GLY A 259 -19.27 -12.02 4.18
C GLY A 259 -20.81 -12.09 4.16
N ALA A 260 -21.44 -11.78 3.03
CA ALA A 260 -22.89 -11.95 2.83
C ALA A 260 -23.24 -13.21 2.02
N GLY A 261 -22.22 -13.97 1.61
CA GLY A 261 -22.36 -15.14 0.77
C GLY A 261 -22.61 -16.42 1.55
N ARG A 262 -22.68 -17.52 0.79
CA ARG A 262 -22.84 -18.88 1.30
C ARG A 262 -21.51 -19.61 1.26
N TRP A 263 -21.33 -20.65 2.08
CA TRP A 263 -20.06 -21.38 2.20
C TRP A 263 -19.53 -21.92 0.87
N TRP A 264 -20.41 -22.29 -0.05
CA TRP A 264 -20.00 -22.82 -1.35
C TRP A 264 -19.27 -21.79 -2.22
N LEU A 265 -19.42 -20.49 -1.96
CA LEU A 265 -18.63 -19.46 -2.63
C LEU A 265 -17.18 -19.49 -2.14
N ALA A 266 -16.97 -19.60 -0.81
CA ALA A 266 -15.63 -19.78 -0.25
C ALA A 266 -14.99 -21.08 -0.76
N ALA A 267 -15.72 -22.19 -0.72
CA ALA A 267 -15.26 -23.47 -1.25
C ALA A 267 -14.89 -23.42 -2.74
N SER A 268 -15.71 -22.75 -3.57
CA SER A 268 -15.41 -22.56 -5.00
C SER A 268 -14.16 -21.72 -5.21
N ASP A 269 -13.99 -20.64 -4.45
CA ASP A 269 -12.83 -19.75 -4.58
C ASP A 269 -11.54 -20.45 -4.12
N MET A 270 -11.60 -21.29 -3.08
CA MET A 270 -10.51 -22.17 -2.64
C MET A 270 -10.09 -23.17 -3.73
N LEU A 271 -11.05 -23.93 -4.28
CA LEU A 271 -10.79 -24.93 -5.33
C LEU A 271 -10.18 -24.28 -6.57
N ALA A 272 -10.73 -23.15 -7.01
CA ALA A 272 -10.25 -22.43 -8.19
C ALA A 272 -8.80 -21.95 -8.00
N ALA A 273 -8.48 -21.37 -6.84
CA ALA A 273 -7.14 -20.88 -6.54
C ALA A 273 -6.10 -22.02 -6.50
N TRP A 274 -6.41 -23.12 -5.79
CA TRP A 274 -5.53 -24.29 -5.74
C TRP A 274 -5.34 -24.92 -7.12
N GLN A 275 -6.42 -25.14 -7.87
CA GLN A 275 -6.36 -25.70 -9.21
C GLN A 275 -5.50 -24.83 -10.13
N GLN A 276 -5.67 -23.50 -10.11
CA GLN A 276 -4.88 -22.59 -10.93
C GLN A 276 -3.40 -22.62 -10.59
N LYS A 277 -3.03 -22.72 -9.30
CA LYS A 277 -1.62 -22.81 -8.88
C LYS A 277 -0.99 -24.13 -9.30
N LEU A 278 -1.69 -25.25 -9.15
CA LEU A 278 -1.21 -26.55 -9.63
C LEU A 278 -1.08 -26.58 -11.16
N ILE A 279 -2.00 -25.96 -11.91
CA ILE A 279 -1.89 -25.85 -13.38
C ILE A 279 -0.64 -25.05 -13.76
N ARG A 280 -0.41 -23.90 -13.12
CA ARG A 280 0.80 -23.09 -13.36
C ARG A 280 2.08 -23.87 -13.04
N PHE A 281 2.07 -24.64 -11.96
CA PHE A 281 3.19 -25.49 -11.59
C PHE A 281 3.45 -26.58 -12.64
N ALA A 282 2.39 -27.27 -13.08
CA ALA A 282 2.47 -28.29 -14.13
C ALA A 282 3.06 -27.72 -15.43
N LEU A 283 2.63 -26.52 -15.85
CA LEU A 283 3.18 -25.82 -17.01
C LEU A 283 4.67 -25.46 -16.83
N LYS A 284 5.07 -24.99 -15.63
CA LYS A 284 6.48 -24.69 -15.32
C LYS A 284 7.37 -25.93 -15.44
N CYS A 285 6.84 -27.10 -15.14
CA CYS A 285 7.57 -28.37 -15.18
C CYS A 285 7.38 -29.17 -16.47
N ASP A 286 6.72 -28.60 -17.50
CA ASP A 286 6.32 -29.30 -18.73
C ASP A 286 5.57 -30.64 -18.49
N SER A 287 4.81 -30.70 -17.39
CA SER A 287 4.06 -31.89 -16.99
C SER A 287 2.76 -32.03 -17.77
N LYS A 288 2.40 -33.28 -18.09
CA LYS A 288 1.11 -33.62 -18.72
C LYS A 288 -0.04 -33.73 -17.72
N ILE A 289 0.24 -33.64 -16.42
CA ILE A 289 -0.78 -33.73 -15.37
C ILE A 289 -1.73 -32.53 -15.50
N ARG A 290 -3.04 -32.81 -15.44
CA ARG A 290 -4.09 -31.80 -15.53
C ARG A 290 -4.89 -31.74 -14.23
N PRO A 291 -4.51 -30.88 -13.27
CA PRO A 291 -5.28 -30.65 -12.06
C PRO A 291 -6.70 -30.19 -12.41
N LYS A 292 -7.71 -30.91 -11.89
CA LYS A 292 -9.13 -30.67 -12.19
C LYS A 292 -9.98 -30.79 -10.94
N ALA A 293 -10.77 -29.75 -10.69
CA ALA A 293 -11.84 -29.70 -9.70
C ALA A 293 -13.14 -29.33 -10.43
N GLU A 294 -13.93 -30.34 -10.82
CA GLU A 294 -15.11 -30.15 -11.67
C GLU A 294 -16.41 -30.58 -10.96
N ALA A 295 -16.33 -31.48 -9.97
CA ALA A 295 -17.50 -32.06 -9.33
C ALA A 295 -18.33 -31.02 -8.57
N PHE A 296 -17.67 -30.13 -7.84
CA PHE A 296 -18.31 -29.08 -7.04
C PHE A 296 -18.94 -28.01 -7.93
N SER A 297 -18.21 -27.54 -8.94
CA SER A 297 -18.74 -26.59 -9.93
C SER A 297 -19.94 -27.16 -10.68
N ALA A 298 -19.89 -28.45 -11.05
CA ALA A 298 -21.01 -29.14 -11.69
C ALA A 298 -22.23 -29.25 -10.75
N ALA A 299 -22.02 -29.55 -9.47
CA ALA A 299 -23.10 -29.60 -8.48
C ALA A 299 -23.78 -28.23 -8.29
N ILE A 300 -23.01 -27.14 -8.24
CA ILE A 300 -23.56 -25.78 -8.16
C ILE A 300 -24.35 -25.44 -9.43
N LYS A 301 -23.81 -25.72 -10.63
CA LYS A 301 -24.52 -25.49 -11.91
C LYS A 301 -25.78 -26.33 -12.04
N GLY A 302 -25.80 -27.52 -11.44
CA GLY A 302 -26.97 -28.38 -11.33
C GLY A 302 -28.00 -27.93 -10.28
N ASN A 303 -27.83 -26.76 -9.66
CA ASN A 303 -28.68 -26.23 -8.60
C ASN A 303 -28.89 -27.20 -7.43
N VAL A 304 -27.85 -27.95 -7.06
CA VAL A 304 -27.90 -28.82 -5.87
C VAL A 304 -28.04 -27.93 -4.63
N THR A 305 -29.17 -28.06 -3.93
CA THR A 305 -29.45 -27.32 -2.68
C THR A 305 -29.07 -28.08 -1.42
N ASP A 306 -28.83 -29.39 -1.54
CA ASP A 306 -28.45 -30.25 -0.42
C ASP A 306 -26.99 -30.02 -0.03
N ALA A 307 -26.79 -29.46 1.17
CA ALA A 307 -25.48 -29.17 1.74
C ALA A 307 -24.58 -30.41 1.83
N ARG A 308 -25.12 -31.61 2.07
CA ARG A 308 -24.33 -32.85 2.17
C ARG A 308 -23.80 -33.28 0.81
N LYS A 309 -24.61 -33.13 -0.25
CA LYS A 309 -24.18 -33.43 -1.62
C LYS A 309 -23.13 -32.44 -2.11
N LEU A 310 -23.29 -31.15 -1.77
CA LEU A 310 -22.27 -30.13 -2.03
C LEU A 310 -20.98 -30.42 -1.26
N ALA A 311 -21.06 -30.75 0.03
CA ALA A 311 -19.91 -31.15 0.84
C ALA A 311 -19.17 -32.34 0.21
N SER A 312 -19.89 -33.41 -0.15
CA SER A 312 -19.30 -34.57 -0.81
C SER A 312 -18.61 -34.24 -2.14
N ALA A 313 -19.21 -33.35 -2.94
CA ALA A 313 -18.60 -32.88 -4.19
C ALA A 313 -17.33 -32.05 -3.94
N PHE A 314 -17.32 -31.21 -2.89
CA PHE A 314 -16.15 -30.45 -2.46
C PHE A 314 -15.03 -31.38 -1.99
N GLU A 315 -15.33 -32.35 -1.12
CA GLU A 315 -14.36 -33.35 -0.66
C GLU A 315 -13.72 -34.11 -1.82
N LYS A 316 -14.52 -34.52 -2.81
CA LYS A 316 -14.06 -35.20 -4.01
C LYS A 316 -13.05 -34.35 -4.80
N ASP A 317 -13.35 -33.07 -5.00
CA ASP A 317 -12.48 -32.16 -5.73
C ASP A 317 -11.18 -31.85 -4.96
N VAL A 318 -11.24 -31.63 -3.64
CA VAL A 318 -10.04 -31.43 -2.80
C VAL A 318 -9.12 -32.65 -2.89
N ARG A 319 -9.68 -33.87 -2.78
CA ARG A 319 -8.90 -35.12 -2.96
C ARG A 319 -8.33 -35.25 -4.37
N GLY A 320 -9.08 -34.84 -5.39
CA GLY A 320 -8.60 -34.80 -6.78
C GLY A 320 -7.38 -33.90 -6.95
N LEU A 321 -7.41 -32.70 -6.35
CA LEU A 321 -6.29 -31.76 -6.37
C LEU A 321 -5.09 -32.28 -5.58
N LEU A 322 -5.30 -32.91 -4.42
CA LEU A 322 -4.23 -33.55 -3.65
C LEU A 322 -3.53 -34.66 -4.45
N LYS A 323 -4.28 -35.51 -5.14
CA LYS A 323 -3.71 -36.54 -6.03
C LYS A 323 -2.92 -35.94 -7.19
N ALA A 324 -3.39 -34.83 -7.76
CA ALA A 324 -2.66 -34.14 -8.81
C ALA A 324 -1.35 -33.52 -8.28
N ALA A 325 -1.39 -32.91 -7.09
CA ALA A 325 -0.21 -32.36 -6.43
C ALA A 325 0.82 -33.46 -6.09
N GLU A 326 0.36 -34.61 -5.60
CA GLU A 326 1.22 -35.77 -5.35
C GLU A 326 1.89 -36.28 -6.64
N ALA A 327 1.13 -36.42 -7.72
CA ALA A 327 1.68 -36.86 -9.01
C ALA A 327 2.70 -35.86 -9.55
N LEU A 328 2.44 -34.54 -9.42
CA LEU A 328 3.39 -33.49 -9.79
C LEU A 328 4.65 -33.54 -8.93
N ALA A 329 4.52 -33.79 -7.63
CA ALA A 329 5.67 -33.92 -6.73
C ALA A 329 6.54 -35.09 -7.13
N ARG A 330 5.95 -36.24 -7.48
CA ARG A 330 6.69 -37.41 -7.99
C ARG A 330 7.39 -37.13 -9.33
N GLU A 331 6.72 -36.47 -10.27
CA GLU A 331 7.29 -36.14 -11.59
C GLU A 331 8.41 -35.10 -11.50
N SER A 332 8.31 -34.16 -10.55
CA SER A 332 9.31 -33.11 -10.31
C SER A 332 10.35 -33.45 -9.23
N GLU A 333 10.39 -34.71 -8.78
CA GLU A 333 11.31 -35.21 -7.74
C GLU A 333 11.27 -34.42 -6.42
N ARG A 334 10.12 -33.85 -6.07
CA ARG A 334 9.92 -33.10 -4.82
C ARG A 334 9.46 -34.02 -3.69
N PRO A 335 10.04 -33.91 -2.48
CA PRO A 335 9.73 -34.79 -1.35
C PRO A 335 8.34 -34.56 -0.73
N SER A 336 7.71 -33.39 -0.94
CA SER A 336 6.44 -33.06 -0.30
C SER A 336 5.48 -32.31 -1.23
N PHE A 337 4.19 -32.36 -0.88
CA PHE A 337 3.13 -31.61 -1.54
C PHE A 337 2.06 -31.20 -0.53
N ARG A 338 1.43 -30.04 -0.75
CA ARG A 338 0.44 -29.51 0.17
C ARG A 338 -0.51 -28.51 -0.46
N LEU A 339 -1.73 -28.45 0.09
CA LEU A 339 -2.69 -27.40 -0.13
C LEU A 339 -2.80 -26.54 1.13
N VAL A 340 -2.67 -25.22 0.99
CA VAL A 340 -2.79 -24.28 2.12
C VAL A 340 -3.89 -23.27 1.81
N CYS A 341 -4.80 -23.03 2.76
CA CYS A 341 -5.81 -21.98 2.64
C CYS A 341 -5.54 -20.84 3.62
N PHE A 342 -5.39 -19.62 3.13
CA PHE A 342 -5.35 -18.40 3.91
C PHE A 342 -6.73 -17.73 3.88
N LEU A 343 -7.33 -17.49 5.04
CA LEU A 343 -8.56 -16.71 5.19
C LEU A 343 -8.27 -15.49 6.06
N ASP A 344 -8.08 -14.34 5.43
CA ASP A 344 -7.88 -13.06 6.14
C ASP A 344 -9.23 -12.36 6.36
N GLU A 345 -9.30 -11.48 7.36
CA GLU A 345 -10.54 -10.85 7.85
C GLU A 345 -11.61 -11.90 8.20
N PHE A 346 -11.19 -12.97 8.87
CA PHE A 346 -12.01 -14.12 9.26
C PHE A 346 -13.15 -13.76 10.21
N ASP A 347 -13.06 -12.63 10.91
CA ASP A 347 -14.10 -12.17 11.84
C ASP A 347 -15.48 -12.05 11.20
N HIS A 348 -15.52 -11.83 9.88
CA HIS A 348 -16.75 -11.73 9.09
C HIS A 348 -17.43 -13.09 8.82
N LEU A 349 -16.72 -14.19 9.00
CA LEU A 349 -17.21 -15.55 8.73
C LEU A 349 -17.58 -16.29 10.04
N TYR A 350 -17.48 -15.61 11.20
CA TYR A 350 -17.84 -16.21 12.48
C TYR A 350 -19.36 -16.35 12.66
N PRO A 351 -19.84 -17.49 13.18
CA PRO A 351 -21.27 -17.74 13.34
C PRO A 351 -21.91 -16.90 14.44
N ALA A 352 -21.11 -16.38 15.38
CA ALA A 352 -21.54 -15.52 16.48
C ALA A 352 -21.41 -14.01 16.19
N GLY A 353 -20.92 -13.62 15.01
CA GLY A 353 -20.77 -12.21 14.64
C GLY A 353 -22.10 -11.48 14.43
N ALA A 354 -22.15 -10.19 14.76
CA ALA A 354 -23.35 -9.35 14.60
C ALA A 354 -23.88 -9.30 13.15
N HIS A 355 -23.01 -9.52 12.17
CA HIS A 355 -23.32 -9.52 10.73
C HIS A 355 -23.00 -10.85 10.04
N CYS A 356 -23.09 -11.97 10.77
CA CYS A 356 -22.71 -13.30 10.27
C CYS A 356 -23.54 -13.81 9.08
N GLY A 357 -24.72 -13.23 8.80
CA GLY A 357 -25.55 -13.63 7.66
C GLY A 357 -25.80 -15.13 7.62
N TYR A 358 -25.44 -15.78 6.52
CA TYR A 358 -25.57 -17.23 6.37
C TYR A 358 -24.53 -18.05 7.13
N TRP A 359 -23.41 -17.44 7.55
CA TRP A 359 -22.30 -18.12 8.23
C TRP A 359 -22.69 -18.74 9.57
N ARG A 360 -23.81 -18.33 10.17
CA ARG A 360 -24.35 -18.97 11.37
C ARG A 360 -24.47 -20.50 11.23
N GLU A 361 -24.91 -20.98 10.07
CA GLU A 361 -25.05 -22.42 9.76
C GLU A 361 -23.92 -22.91 8.85
N ASP A 362 -23.55 -22.08 7.87
CA ASP A 362 -22.60 -22.41 6.81
C ASP A 362 -21.17 -22.60 7.34
N PHE A 363 -20.81 -21.96 8.47
CA PHE A 363 -19.54 -22.15 9.17
C PHE A 363 -19.28 -23.63 9.49
N PHE A 364 -20.23 -24.28 10.16
CA PHE A 364 -20.06 -25.68 10.56
C PHE A 364 -19.98 -26.60 9.35
N THR A 365 -20.75 -26.32 8.30
CA THR A 365 -20.74 -27.14 7.08
C THR A 365 -19.38 -27.12 6.41
N LEU A 366 -18.82 -25.94 6.15
CA LEU A 366 -17.52 -25.80 5.50
C LEU A 366 -16.41 -26.44 6.34
N TRP A 367 -16.31 -26.05 7.61
CA TRP A 367 -15.18 -26.45 8.44
C TRP A 367 -15.21 -27.92 8.82
N ASN A 368 -16.39 -28.51 9.08
CA ASN A 368 -16.50 -29.96 9.25
C ASN A 368 -16.08 -30.71 7.99
N THR A 369 -16.40 -30.17 6.81
CA THR A 369 -16.02 -30.80 5.54
C THR A 369 -14.50 -30.74 5.33
N ILE A 370 -13.85 -29.60 5.60
CA ILE A 370 -12.39 -29.46 5.57
C ILE A 370 -11.73 -30.42 6.58
N HIS A 371 -12.24 -30.45 7.81
CA HIS A 371 -11.75 -31.32 8.87
C HIS A 371 -11.87 -32.80 8.50
N ASN A 372 -12.99 -33.23 7.93
CA ASN A 372 -13.21 -34.60 7.45
C ASN A 372 -12.19 -35.01 6.38
N VAL A 373 -11.91 -34.13 5.41
CA VAL A 373 -10.87 -34.41 4.40
C VAL A 373 -9.52 -34.59 5.10
N ARG A 374 -9.15 -33.64 5.96
CA ARG A 374 -7.86 -33.63 6.64
C ARG A 374 -7.63 -34.86 7.52
N CYS A 375 -8.59 -35.26 8.34
CA CYS A 375 -8.50 -36.44 9.20
C CYS A 375 -8.40 -37.77 8.43
N SER A 376 -8.75 -37.77 7.15
CA SER A 376 -8.62 -38.94 6.28
C SER A 376 -7.30 -39.00 5.50
N LEU A 377 -6.41 -38.02 5.66
CA LEU A 377 -5.09 -38.02 5.02
C LEU A 377 -4.09 -38.73 5.93
N ASP A 378 -3.18 -39.51 5.34
CA ASP A 378 -2.09 -40.17 6.11
C ASP A 378 -1.15 -39.15 6.76
N HIS A 379 -1.10 -37.95 6.18
CA HIS A 379 -0.20 -36.86 6.52
C HIS A 379 -1.01 -35.57 6.61
N PRO A 380 -1.22 -34.99 7.81
CA PRO A 380 -2.07 -33.82 8.01
C PRO A 380 -1.49 -32.55 7.37
N ASP A 381 -0.19 -32.49 7.12
CA ASP A 381 0.52 -31.41 6.42
C ASP A 381 0.15 -31.26 4.95
N ARG A 382 -0.51 -32.26 4.37
CA ARG A 382 -1.05 -32.19 3.00
C ARG A 382 -2.19 -31.19 2.85
N LEU A 383 -2.94 -30.88 3.92
CA LEU A 383 -4.02 -29.90 3.92
C LEU A 383 -4.04 -29.08 5.22
N THR A 384 -3.64 -27.82 5.13
CA THR A 384 -3.65 -26.91 6.27
C THR A 384 -4.37 -25.60 5.94
N PHE A 385 -4.77 -24.88 6.98
CA PHE A 385 -5.39 -23.57 6.83
C PHE A 385 -4.81 -22.58 7.85
N VAL A 386 -4.87 -21.31 7.48
CA VAL A 386 -4.44 -20.16 8.26
C VAL A 386 -5.60 -19.17 8.29
N VAL A 387 -6.09 -18.83 9.47
CA VAL A 387 -7.14 -17.82 9.65
C VAL A 387 -6.53 -16.54 10.22
N GLY A 388 -6.89 -15.38 9.67
CA GLY A 388 -6.45 -14.07 10.12
C GLY A 388 -7.61 -13.25 10.64
N GLY A 389 -7.54 -12.74 11.87
CA GLY A 389 -8.67 -12.02 12.47
C GLY A 389 -8.27 -11.10 13.61
N VAL A 390 -9.27 -10.52 14.26
CA VAL A 390 -9.15 -9.71 15.47
C VAL A 390 -9.68 -10.47 16.68
N ASN A 391 -10.64 -11.39 16.52
CA ASN A 391 -11.18 -12.17 17.62
C ASN A 391 -10.65 -13.62 17.62
N PRO A 392 -9.88 -14.04 18.64
CA PRO A 392 -9.34 -15.39 18.77
C PRO A 392 -10.34 -16.41 19.36
N ALA A 393 -11.49 -15.97 19.88
CA ALA A 393 -12.49 -16.85 20.49
C ALA A 393 -12.91 -18.01 19.58
N GLY A 394 -12.83 -17.81 18.26
CA GLY A 394 -13.10 -18.85 17.27
C GLY A 394 -12.16 -20.04 17.27
N VAL A 395 -10.99 -19.95 17.89
CA VAL A 395 -10.05 -21.07 18.05
C VAL A 395 -9.91 -21.49 19.52
N GLU A 396 -10.30 -20.62 20.44
CA GLU A 396 -10.19 -20.84 21.90
C GLU A 396 -11.45 -21.45 22.51
N HIS A 397 -12.64 -21.20 21.96
CA HIS A 397 -13.86 -21.80 22.48
C HIS A 397 -14.12 -23.18 21.89
N GLY A 398 -14.30 -24.19 22.74
CA GLY A 398 -14.58 -25.56 22.31
C GLY A 398 -15.96 -25.79 21.71
N THR A 399 -16.91 -24.86 21.91
CA THR A 399 -18.30 -25.02 21.46
C THR A 399 -18.90 -23.69 21.03
N TRP A 400 -19.64 -23.70 19.93
CA TRP A 400 -20.41 -22.56 19.41
C TRP A 400 -21.82 -22.99 19.06
N LEU A 401 -22.83 -22.21 19.43
CA LEU A 401 -24.24 -22.49 19.11
C LEU A 401 -24.65 -23.95 19.43
N HIS A 402 -24.18 -24.47 20.57
CA HIS A 402 -24.38 -25.85 21.03
C HIS A 402 -23.79 -26.95 20.11
N GLN A 403 -22.87 -26.60 19.21
CA GLN A 403 -22.13 -27.53 18.36
C GLN A 403 -20.63 -27.46 18.67
N PRO A 404 -19.89 -28.59 18.59
CA PRO A 404 -18.44 -28.58 18.69
C PRO A 404 -17.82 -27.63 17.68
N ASN A 405 -16.84 -26.84 18.11
CA ASN A 405 -16.14 -25.91 17.24
C ASN A 405 -15.07 -26.65 16.41
N PRO A 406 -15.18 -26.70 15.07
CA PRO A 406 -14.20 -27.43 14.25
C PRO A 406 -12.82 -26.74 14.17
N LEU A 407 -12.72 -25.50 14.65
CA LEU A 407 -11.50 -24.71 14.72
C LEU A 407 -10.83 -24.72 16.10
N PHE A 408 -11.45 -25.35 17.09
CA PHE A 408 -10.87 -25.47 18.43
C PHE A 408 -9.48 -26.14 18.36
N GLU A 409 -8.56 -25.70 19.21
CA GLU A 409 -7.14 -26.13 19.23
C GLU A 409 -6.32 -25.74 17.99
N THR A 410 -6.83 -24.87 17.11
CA THR A 410 -6.00 -24.19 16.12
C THR A 410 -4.97 -23.31 16.83
N HIS A 411 -3.69 -23.41 16.45
CA HIS A 411 -2.60 -22.70 17.13
C HIS A 411 -2.77 -21.18 16.99
N ALA A 412 -2.93 -20.46 18.10
CA ALA A 412 -3.15 -19.02 18.11
C ALA A 412 -1.82 -18.25 18.21
N VAL A 413 -1.54 -17.46 17.18
CA VAL A 413 -0.39 -16.55 17.09
C VAL A 413 -0.89 -15.12 17.16
N PHE A 414 -0.39 -14.36 18.14
CA PHE A 414 -0.79 -12.97 18.33
C PHE A 414 0.21 -11.99 17.73
N LEU A 415 -0.31 -11.06 16.93
CA LEU A 415 0.45 -10.00 16.30
C LEU A 415 0.22 -8.67 17.03
N GLY A 416 1.18 -8.34 17.90
CA GLY A 416 1.19 -7.10 18.69
C GLY A 416 1.99 -5.95 18.06
N PRO A 417 2.20 -4.87 18.83
CA PRO A 417 3.14 -3.81 18.49
C PRO A 417 4.56 -4.37 18.28
N MET A 418 5.33 -3.71 17.42
CA MET A 418 6.73 -4.05 17.21
C MET A 418 7.54 -3.76 18.49
N PRO A 419 8.56 -4.58 18.78
CA PRO A 419 9.58 -4.23 19.77
C PRO A 419 10.27 -2.90 19.45
N PRO A 420 10.88 -2.23 20.44
CA PRO A 420 11.57 -0.94 20.25
C PRO A 420 12.57 -0.94 19.10
N ASP A 421 13.40 -1.99 18.99
CA ASP A 421 14.44 -2.09 17.96
C ASP A 421 13.84 -2.21 16.54
N GLU A 422 12.79 -3.02 16.37
CA GLU A 422 12.08 -3.16 15.09
C GLU A 422 11.35 -1.87 14.71
N ALA A 423 10.75 -1.18 15.68
CA ALA A 423 10.09 0.10 15.49
C ALA A 423 11.08 1.21 15.08
N ALA A 424 12.27 1.23 15.70
CA ALA A 424 13.36 2.12 15.32
C ALA A 424 13.82 1.82 13.90
N GLY A 425 14.05 0.54 13.56
CA GLY A 425 14.42 0.09 12.22
C GLY A 425 13.44 0.57 11.14
N LEU A 426 12.13 0.42 11.37
CA LEU A 426 11.11 0.92 10.44
C LEU A 426 11.25 2.43 10.18
N LEU A 427 11.43 3.23 11.24
CA LEU A 427 11.56 4.68 11.11
C LEU A 427 12.86 5.08 10.42
N THR A 428 13.99 4.44 10.77
CA THR A 428 15.30 4.76 10.21
C THR A 428 15.42 4.34 8.76
N ASP A 429 14.93 3.16 8.38
CA ASP A 429 15.12 2.59 7.05
C ASP A 429 14.26 3.32 6.02
N ILE A 430 12.98 3.54 6.36
CA ILE A 430 12.08 4.33 5.51
C ILE A 430 12.52 5.81 5.53
N GLY A 431 12.87 6.34 6.71
CA GLY A 431 13.29 7.73 6.90
C GLY A 431 14.52 8.09 6.07
N ARG A 432 15.58 7.27 6.11
CA ARG A 432 16.83 7.45 5.36
C ARG A 432 16.58 7.65 3.88
N ARG A 433 15.69 6.84 3.30
CA ARG A 433 15.29 6.90 1.88
C ARG A 433 14.61 8.23 1.51
N MET A 434 13.97 8.90 2.47
CA MET A 434 13.37 10.23 2.31
C MET A 434 14.24 11.36 2.85
N GLY A 435 15.50 11.09 3.20
CA GLY A 435 16.41 12.08 3.76
C GLY A 435 16.11 12.48 5.20
N LEU A 436 15.34 11.69 5.95
CA LEU A 436 15.12 11.87 7.39
C LEU A 436 16.08 10.98 8.17
N ALA A 437 17.04 11.58 8.86
CA ALA A 437 18.01 10.87 9.68
C ALA A 437 17.51 10.85 11.13
N PHE A 438 16.91 9.75 11.58
CA PHE A 438 16.43 9.63 12.95
C PHE A 438 17.58 9.38 13.92
N THR A 439 17.65 10.21 14.97
CA THR A 439 18.50 9.95 16.14
C THR A 439 17.90 8.85 17.01
N ARG A 440 18.72 8.14 17.80
CA ARG A 440 18.24 7.09 18.72
C ARG A 440 17.21 7.65 19.72
N GLU A 441 17.50 8.82 20.27
CA GLU A 441 16.59 9.48 21.20
C GLU A 441 15.27 9.86 20.52
N ALA A 442 15.28 10.16 19.21
CA ALA A 442 14.06 10.43 18.46
C ALA A 442 13.21 9.19 18.22
N THR A 443 13.83 8.03 17.95
CA THR A 443 13.09 6.76 17.85
C THR A 443 12.50 6.36 19.20
N ASP A 444 13.24 6.56 20.29
CA ASP A 444 12.76 6.29 21.66
C ASP A 444 11.58 7.21 22.03
N ALA A 445 11.67 8.49 21.67
CA ALA A 445 10.58 9.45 21.85
C ALA A 445 9.35 9.09 21.02
N ALA A 446 9.54 8.61 19.78
CA ALA A 446 8.44 8.15 18.93
C ALA A 446 7.74 6.93 19.55
N TYR A 447 8.53 5.94 20.00
CA TYR A 447 8.02 4.75 20.65
C TYR A 447 7.24 5.09 21.93
N SER A 448 7.77 5.98 22.76
CA SER A 448 7.10 6.43 24.01
C SER A 448 5.77 7.14 23.75
N LEU A 449 5.61 7.81 22.60
CA LEU A 449 4.40 8.56 22.27
C LEU A 449 3.29 7.69 21.67
N VAL A 450 3.64 6.79 20.75
CA VAL A 450 2.67 6.05 19.94
C VAL A 450 2.82 4.53 20.00
N GLY A 451 3.77 4.02 20.78
CA GLY A 451 4.09 2.60 20.89
C GLY A 451 4.70 2.01 19.61
N GLY A 452 4.87 0.69 19.60
CA GLY A 452 5.35 -0.08 18.46
C GLY A 452 4.35 -0.27 17.32
N TYR A 453 3.26 0.50 17.23
CA TYR A 453 2.21 0.28 16.23
C TYR A 453 2.68 0.75 14.84
N PRO A 454 2.87 -0.15 13.84
CA PRO A 454 3.48 0.23 12.56
C PRO A 454 2.75 1.36 11.84
N HIS A 455 1.42 1.36 11.89
CA HIS A 455 0.61 2.37 11.23
C HIS A 455 0.67 3.75 11.92
N LEU A 456 0.87 3.80 13.24
CA LEU A 456 1.04 5.07 13.96
C LEU A 456 2.46 5.61 13.76
N LEU A 457 3.48 4.74 13.80
CA LEU A 457 4.87 5.11 13.50
C LEU A 457 5.01 5.66 12.08
N ARG A 458 4.43 4.96 11.08
CA ARG A 458 4.38 5.46 9.70
C ARG A 458 3.68 6.81 9.61
N LYS A 459 2.54 6.98 10.27
CA LYS A 459 1.82 8.28 10.28
C LYS A 459 2.65 9.41 10.87
N LEU A 460 3.41 9.14 11.93
CA LEU A 460 4.36 10.09 12.50
C LEU A 460 5.46 10.43 11.51
N GLY A 461 6.00 9.43 10.84
CA GLY A 461 6.95 9.58 9.75
C GLY A 461 6.41 10.44 8.59
N THR A 462 5.17 10.20 8.15
CA THR A 462 4.47 11.03 7.14
C THR A 462 4.37 12.48 7.58
N GLN A 463 4.00 12.73 8.84
CA GLN A 463 3.92 14.09 9.36
C GLN A 463 5.29 14.77 9.39
N LEU A 464 6.33 14.07 9.83
CA LEU A 464 7.71 14.56 9.81
C LEU A 464 8.19 14.84 8.39
N HIS A 465 7.83 14.00 7.43
CA HIS A 465 8.18 14.20 6.03
C HIS A 465 7.51 15.45 5.47
N LYS A 466 6.21 15.66 5.72
CA LYS A 466 5.47 16.87 5.28
C LYS A 466 6.11 18.16 5.77
N GLU A 467 6.61 18.19 7.00
CA GLU A 467 7.28 19.36 7.58
C GLU A 467 8.66 19.65 6.98
N ASN A 468 9.20 18.72 6.19
CA ASN A 468 10.51 18.83 5.56
C ASN A 468 10.46 18.78 4.02
N LEU A 469 9.28 18.95 3.41
CA LEU A 469 9.11 19.02 1.96
C LEU A 469 9.94 20.17 1.36
N GLY A 470 10.63 19.89 0.25
CA GLY A 470 11.37 20.89 -0.54
C GLY A 470 12.85 21.09 -0.18
N ARG A 471 13.44 20.25 0.69
CA ARG A 471 14.84 20.40 1.11
C ARG A 471 15.84 19.65 0.21
N GLY A 472 17.00 20.28 -0.02
CA GLY A 472 18.11 19.73 -0.82
C GLY A 472 19.07 18.82 -0.06
N SER A 473 18.91 18.64 1.26
CA SER A 473 19.79 17.83 2.11
C SER A 473 19.00 16.96 3.09
N SER A 474 19.67 15.97 3.69
CA SER A 474 19.10 15.20 4.80
C SER A 474 18.87 16.09 6.02
N VAL A 475 17.94 15.68 6.87
CA VAL A 475 17.49 16.39 8.06
C VAL A 475 17.54 15.44 9.25
N ASP A 476 18.25 15.87 10.29
CA ASP A 476 18.23 15.17 11.56
C ASP A 476 16.88 15.32 12.24
N VAL A 477 16.28 14.19 12.57
CA VAL A 477 15.07 14.09 13.37
C VAL A 477 15.49 13.89 14.82
N THR A 478 15.20 14.90 15.63
CA THR A 478 15.45 14.96 17.08
C THR A 478 14.16 14.73 17.86
N PRO A 479 14.23 14.38 19.17
CA PRO A 479 13.03 14.18 20.00
C PRO A 479 12.03 15.33 19.94
N HIS A 480 12.52 16.57 19.96
CA HIS A 480 11.69 17.77 19.87
C HIS A 480 10.85 17.82 18.58
N ARG A 481 11.43 17.40 17.44
CA ARG A 481 10.71 17.36 16.16
C ARG A 481 9.63 16.29 16.14
N VAL A 482 9.93 15.13 16.71
CA VAL A 482 8.96 14.02 16.88
C VAL A 482 7.76 14.48 17.71
N VAL A 483 8.02 15.06 18.89
CA VAL A 483 6.97 15.59 19.77
C VAL A 483 6.18 16.70 19.08
N GLY A 484 6.86 17.60 18.36
CA GLY A 484 6.23 18.68 17.60
C GLY A 484 5.29 18.16 16.50
N ALA A 485 5.74 17.19 15.71
CA ALA A 485 4.95 16.54 14.67
C ALA A 485 3.74 15.80 15.25
N PHE A 486 3.92 15.08 16.35
CA PHE A 486 2.83 14.41 17.06
C PHE A 486 1.79 15.43 17.55
N LYS A 487 2.20 16.52 18.20
CA LYS A 487 1.28 17.56 18.69
C LYS A 487 0.45 18.20 17.57
N LYS A 488 1.07 18.52 16.43
CA LYS A 488 0.38 19.11 15.26
C LYS A 488 -0.67 18.19 14.65
N SER A 489 -0.44 16.88 14.70
CA SER A 489 -1.32 15.87 14.09
C SER A 489 -2.07 15.02 15.13
N LYS A 490 -2.06 15.42 16.40
CA LYS A 490 -2.60 14.66 17.54
C LYS A 490 -4.04 14.19 17.32
N ARG A 491 -4.92 15.09 16.84
CA ARG A 491 -6.31 14.75 16.53
C ARG A 491 -6.41 13.59 15.54
N SER A 492 -5.54 13.57 14.53
CA SER A 492 -5.52 12.52 13.53
C SER A 492 -5.07 11.18 14.12
N PHE A 493 -4.11 11.16 15.04
CA PHE A 493 -3.71 9.95 15.77
C PHE A 493 -4.87 9.38 16.60
N LEU A 494 -5.53 10.25 17.38
CA LEU A 494 -6.66 9.85 18.22
C LEU A 494 -7.80 9.27 17.39
N SER A 495 -8.18 9.93 16.29
CA SER A 495 -9.22 9.40 15.39
C SER A 495 -8.86 8.04 14.78
N GLN A 496 -7.58 7.75 14.56
CA GLN A 496 -7.16 6.45 14.05
C GLN A 496 -7.22 5.36 15.11
N ILE A 497 -6.85 5.67 16.36
CA ILE A 497 -6.98 4.74 17.49
C ILE A 497 -8.46 4.48 17.77
N GLU A 498 -9.28 5.55 17.83
CA GLU A 498 -10.73 5.48 17.98
C GLU A 498 -11.37 4.56 16.93
N TRP A 499 -10.96 4.68 15.66
CA TRP A 499 -11.43 3.81 14.59
C TRP A 499 -11.06 2.34 14.81
N THR A 500 -9.81 2.06 15.21
CA THR A 500 -9.36 0.70 15.53
C THR A 500 -10.14 0.11 16.70
N LEU A 501 -10.38 0.91 17.76
CA LEU A 501 -11.18 0.50 18.91
C LEU A 501 -12.67 0.33 18.57
N GLY A 502 -13.21 1.13 17.66
CA GLY A 502 -14.56 0.98 17.14
C GLY A 502 -14.75 -0.36 16.44
N HIS A 503 -13.77 -0.78 15.63
CA HIS A 503 -13.79 -2.12 15.05
C HIS A 503 -13.65 -3.22 16.12
N LEU A 504 -12.73 -3.06 17.09
CA LEU A 504 -12.58 -4.00 18.20
C LEU A 504 -13.91 -4.16 18.97
N THR A 505 -14.66 -3.08 19.17
CA THR A 505 -15.97 -3.10 19.84
C THR A 505 -16.97 -4.01 19.11
N SER A 506 -16.90 -4.09 17.77
CA SER A 506 -17.82 -4.91 16.97
C SER A 506 -17.50 -6.41 17.01
N VAL A 507 -16.24 -6.78 17.26
CA VAL A 507 -15.76 -8.17 17.17
C VAL A 507 -15.42 -8.76 18.54
N ALA A 508 -15.08 -7.94 19.52
CA ALA A 508 -14.55 -8.29 20.84
C ALA A 508 -15.04 -7.27 21.90
N PRO A 509 -16.37 -7.25 22.19
CA PRO A 509 -16.98 -6.21 23.02
C PRO A 509 -16.56 -6.26 24.50
N GLU A 510 -16.32 -7.45 25.05
CA GLU A 510 -15.91 -7.62 26.46
C GLU A 510 -14.49 -7.09 26.69
N GLU A 511 -13.57 -7.31 25.76
CA GLU A 511 -12.23 -6.72 25.78
C GLU A 511 -12.29 -5.19 25.80
N VAL A 512 -13.16 -4.58 24.98
CA VAL A 512 -13.31 -3.12 24.99
C VAL A 512 -13.92 -2.62 26.29
N LYS A 513 -14.86 -3.37 26.88
CA LYS A 513 -15.46 -3.03 28.17
C LYS A 513 -14.41 -3.04 29.28
N LEU A 514 -13.61 -4.10 29.38
CA LEU A 514 -12.47 -4.19 30.30
C LEU A 514 -11.51 -3.02 30.12
N LEU A 515 -11.13 -2.73 28.87
CA LEU A 515 -10.22 -1.64 28.55
C LEU A 515 -10.78 -0.26 28.99
N ARG A 516 -12.09 -0.03 28.89
CA ARG A 516 -12.74 1.21 29.34
C ARG A 516 -12.84 1.30 30.86
N ASP A 517 -13.19 0.20 31.52
CA ASP A 517 -13.25 0.14 32.97
C ASP A 517 -11.86 0.42 33.56
N LEU A 518 -10.82 -0.17 32.98
CA LEU A 518 -9.43 0.09 33.33
C LEU A 518 -9.01 1.55 33.07
N ALA A 519 -9.37 2.12 31.92
CA ALA A 519 -9.03 3.51 31.58
C ALA A 519 -9.68 4.55 32.51
N THR A 520 -10.84 4.20 33.10
CA THR A 520 -11.66 5.09 33.94
C THR A 520 -11.34 4.90 35.42
N GLY A 521 -11.31 3.67 35.91
CA GLY A 521 -11.15 3.33 37.33
C GLY A 521 -9.75 2.80 37.70
N GLY A 522 -8.84 2.66 36.74
CA GLY A 522 -7.48 2.18 36.97
C GLY A 522 -7.41 0.71 37.40
N PRO A 523 -6.25 0.26 37.95
CA PRO A 523 -6.04 -1.13 38.32
C PRO A 523 -7.08 -1.68 39.31
N GLN A 524 -7.62 -0.83 40.18
CA GLN A 524 -8.63 -1.25 41.16
C GLN A 524 -9.93 -1.69 40.47
N ALA A 525 -10.37 -0.99 39.42
CA ALA A 525 -11.56 -1.38 38.67
C ALA A 525 -11.38 -2.74 37.96
N TYR A 526 -10.15 -3.06 37.53
CA TYR A 526 -9.85 -4.40 37.02
C TYR A 526 -10.02 -5.45 38.12
N VAL A 527 -9.44 -5.24 39.31
CA VAL A 527 -9.59 -6.18 40.43
C VAL A 527 -11.06 -6.36 40.81
N ASP A 528 -11.83 -5.28 40.88
CA ASP A 528 -13.22 -5.31 41.36
C ASP A 528 -14.20 -5.94 40.35
N LEU A 529 -14.03 -5.68 39.05
CA LEU A 529 -14.99 -6.07 38.00
C LEU A 529 -14.51 -7.25 37.14
N TRP A 530 -13.20 -7.44 37.04
CA TRP A 530 -12.56 -8.39 36.11
C TRP A 530 -11.58 -9.33 36.82
N GLY A 531 -11.36 -9.18 38.13
CA GLY A 531 -10.44 -9.99 38.92
C GLY A 531 -10.84 -11.46 38.91
N GLY A 532 -10.08 -12.28 38.17
CA GLY A 532 -10.33 -13.70 38.04
C GLY A 532 -9.39 -14.33 37.01
N VAL A 533 -9.02 -15.60 37.22
CA VAL A 533 -8.10 -16.33 36.35
C VAL A 533 -8.65 -16.41 34.92
N GLU A 534 -9.93 -16.71 34.77
CA GLU A 534 -10.60 -16.81 33.46
C GLU A 534 -10.46 -15.51 32.66
N ASN A 535 -10.76 -14.35 33.26
CA ASN A 535 -10.64 -13.05 32.59
C ASN A 535 -9.18 -12.67 32.31
N ARG A 536 -8.23 -13.10 33.17
CA ARG A 536 -6.79 -12.86 32.97
C ARG A 536 -6.26 -13.65 31.77
N GLU A 537 -6.69 -14.89 31.62
CA GLU A 537 -6.27 -15.82 30.56
C GLU A 537 -7.01 -15.63 29.24
N THR A 538 -8.14 -14.90 29.24
CA THR A 538 -8.93 -14.58 28.04
C THR A 538 -8.83 -13.09 27.67
N PHE A 539 -9.75 -12.25 28.15
CA PHE A 539 -9.90 -10.86 27.73
C PHE A 539 -8.65 -10.01 28.00
N ALA A 540 -8.07 -10.11 29.21
CA ALA A 540 -6.89 -9.35 29.56
C ALA A 540 -5.66 -9.84 28.79
N HIS A 541 -5.56 -11.16 28.55
CA HIS A 541 -4.52 -11.74 27.70
C HIS A 541 -4.59 -11.15 26.28
N HIS A 542 -5.77 -11.07 25.68
CA HIS A 542 -5.93 -10.51 24.33
C HIS A 542 -5.49 -9.05 24.28
N LEU A 543 -5.94 -8.22 25.24
CA LEU A 543 -5.57 -6.81 25.30
C LEU A 543 -4.06 -6.61 25.49
N GLU A 544 -3.42 -7.44 26.30
CA GLU A 544 -1.97 -7.45 26.51
C GLU A 544 -1.25 -7.83 25.22
N ARG A 545 -1.68 -8.90 24.54
CA ARG A 545 -1.14 -9.31 23.23
C ARG A 545 -1.36 -8.26 22.13
N TYR A 546 -2.42 -7.48 22.21
CA TYR A 546 -2.68 -6.33 21.33
C TYR A 546 -1.89 -5.07 21.70
N GLY A 547 -1.14 -5.11 22.82
CA GLY A 547 -0.37 -4.00 23.37
C GLY A 547 -1.23 -2.83 23.85
N LEU A 548 -2.51 -3.08 24.13
CA LEU A 548 -3.43 -2.07 24.65
C LEU A 548 -3.27 -1.88 26.16
N ILE A 549 -2.87 -2.94 26.85
CA ILE A 549 -2.55 -2.94 28.28
C ILE A 549 -1.19 -3.60 28.52
N GLU A 550 -0.57 -3.28 29.64
CA GLU A 550 0.65 -3.87 30.16
C GLU A 550 0.44 -4.25 31.63
N PHE A 551 1.08 -5.32 32.08
CA PHE A 551 1.03 -5.77 33.48
C PHE A 551 2.35 -5.47 34.18
N ASP A 552 2.25 -4.88 35.38
CA ASP A 552 3.35 -4.71 36.33
C ASP A 552 2.97 -5.42 37.63
N ASP A 553 3.64 -6.53 37.97
CA ASP A 553 3.35 -7.39 39.12
C ASP A 553 1.83 -7.62 39.35
N ASP A 554 1.14 -8.09 38.29
CA ASP A 554 -0.31 -8.35 38.18
C ASP A 554 -1.24 -7.12 38.16
N ARG A 555 -0.69 -5.90 38.11
CA ARG A 555 -1.49 -4.68 37.95
C ARG A 555 -1.54 -4.26 36.49
N PRO A 556 -2.71 -4.33 35.82
CA PRO A 556 -2.83 -3.86 34.46
C PRO A 556 -2.85 -2.33 34.40
N ALA A 557 -2.22 -1.76 33.39
CA ALA A 557 -2.31 -0.36 33.02
C ALA A 557 -2.45 -0.24 31.50
N VAL A 558 -3.05 0.85 31.02
CA VAL A 558 -3.12 1.12 29.58
C VAL A 558 -1.72 1.45 29.05
N ALA A 559 -1.27 0.73 28.02
CA ALA A 559 0.13 0.68 27.59
C ALA A 559 0.71 2.04 27.17
N THR A 560 -0.08 2.90 26.52
CA THR A 560 0.40 4.22 26.07
C THR A 560 -0.53 5.36 26.45
N PRO A 561 0.02 6.56 26.73
CA PRO A 561 -0.78 7.74 27.05
C PRO A 561 -1.75 8.14 25.93
N VAL A 562 -1.36 7.96 24.66
CA VAL A 562 -2.22 8.30 23.52
C VAL A 562 -3.43 7.36 23.40
N ILE A 563 -3.26 6.08 23.73
CA ILE A 563 -4.37 5.12 23.78
C ILE A 563 -5.29 5.46 24.95
N LEU A 564 -4.74 5.75 26.13
CA LEU A 564 -5.54 6.16 27.29
C LEU A 564 -6.37 7.41 26.99
N GLU A 565 -5.78 8.42 26.34
CA GLU A 565 -6.50 9.62 25.92
C GLU A 565 -7.60 9.30 24.89
N ALA A 566 -7.33 8.41 23.94
CA ALA A 566 -8.32 8.00 22.94
C ALA A 566 -9.50 7.24 23.56
N ILE A 567 -9.26 6.34 24.53
CA ILE A 567 -10.31 5.57 25.21
C ILE A 567 -11.20 6.47 26.06
N ARG A 568 -10.61 7.47 26.74
CA ARG A 568 -11.34 8.43 27.58
C ARG A 568 -12.19 9.39 26.76
N ARG A 569 -11.95 9.52 25.46
CA ARG A 569 -12.84 10.24 24.57
C ARG A 569 -14.05 9.37 24.27
N PRO A 570 -15.27 9.94 24.27
CA PRO A 570 -16.42 9.22 23.78
C PRO A 570 -16.14 8.78 22.33
N LEU A 571 -16.38 7.50 22.03
CA LEU A 571 -16.20 6.97 20.68
C LEU A 571 -16.90 7.90 19.67
N PRO A 572 -16.27 8.20 18.52
CA PRO A 572 -16.95 8.90 17.44
C PRO A 572 -18.24 8.13 17.13
N SER A 573 -19.37 8.83 17.21
CA SER A 573 -20.65 8.23 16.84
C SER A 573 -20.59 7.69 15.41
N GLU A 574 -21.45 6.73 15.06
CA GLU A 574 -21.59 6.22 13.69
C GLU A 574 -21.60 7.36 12.65
N PHE A 575 -22.25 8.47 13.00
CA PHE A 575 -22.28 9.69 12.19
C PHE A 575 -20.90 10.34 11.94
N GLU A 576 -19.99 10.38 12.92
CA GLU A 576 -18.64 10.97 12.73
C GLU A 576 -17.81 10.15 11.73
N GLU A 577 -17.96 8.83 11.73
CA GLU A 577 -17.30 7.96 10.76
C GLU A 577 -17.92 8.09 9.36
N GLN A 578 -19.24 8.11 9.28
CA GLN A 578 -19.98 8.39 8.03
C GLN A 578 -19.59 9.76 7.47
N PHE A 579 -19.47 10.77 8.31
CA PHE A 579 -19.05 12.12 7.94
C PHE A 579 -17.63 12.15 7.37
N ARG A 580 -16.70 11.42 7.99
CA ARG A 580 -15.33 11.27 7.49
C ARG A 580 -15.28 10.65 6.10
N LEU A 581 -16.00 9.54 5.90
CA LEU A 581 -16.07 8.84 4.61
C LEU A 581 -16.67 9.70 3.51
N LEU A 582 -17.73 10.48 3.84
CA LEU A 582 -18.32 11.43 2.90
C LEU A 582 -17.35 12.54 2.52
N LYS A 583 -16.54 13.02 3.45
CA LYS A 583 -15.53 14.05 3.18
C LYS A 583 -14.46 13.56 2.20
N GLU A 584 -13.92 12.37 2.43
CA GLU A 584 -12.94 11.74 1.53
C GLU A 584 -13.55 11.50 0.13
N LEU A 585 -14.82 11.12 0.06
CA LEU A 585 -15.52 10.93 -1.21
C LEU A 585 -15.73 12.24 -1.96
N VAL A 586 -16.19 13.31 -1.29
CA VAL A 586 -16.39 14.63 -1.91
C VAL A 586 -15.08 15.20 -2.44
N ASP A 587 -13.99 15.08 -1.69
CA ASP A 587 -12.66 15.49 -2.16
C ASP A 587 -12.27 14.71 -3.44
N SER A 588 -12.54 13.40 -3.48
CA SER A 588 -12.31 12.57 -4.66
C SER A 588 -13.19 12.94 -5.87
N VAL A 589 -14.42 13.40 -5.66
CA VAL A 589 -15.33 13.83 -6.73
C VAL A 589 -14.84 15.13 -7.34
N GLU A 590 -14.48 16.11 -6.51
CA GLU A 590 -13.91 17.39 -6.97
C GLU A 590 -12.65 17.18 -7.80
N ASP A 591 -11.75 16.30 -7.36
CA ASP A 591 -10.54 15.98 -8.09
C ASP A 591 -10.81 15.30 -9.45
N ALA A 592 -11.88 14.51 -9.56
CA ALA A 592 -12.30 13.91 -10.83
C ALA A 592 -12.86 14.97 -11.78
N LEU A 593 -13.73 15.86 -11.27
CA LEU A 593 -14.30 16.98 -12.01
C LEU A 593 -13.23 17.93 -12.54
N ARG A 594 -12.28 18.34 -11.69
CA ARG A 594 -11.17 19.22 -12.08
C ARG A 594 -10.34 18.59 -13.19
N ARG A 595 -9.99 17.31 -13.05
CA ARG A 595 -9.23 16.59 -14.07
C ARG A 595 -9.99 16.53 -15.40
N ARG A 596 -11.29 16.29 -15.35
CA ARG A 596 -12.14 16.20 -16.55
C ARG A 596 -12.26 17.52 -17.27
N LEU A 597 -12.66 18.57 -16.56
CA LEU A 597 -12.74 19.93 -17.09
C LEU A 597 -11.38 20.39 -17.63
N SER A 598 -10.28 20.10 -16.93
CA SER A 598 -8.95 20.45 -17.41
C SER A 598 -8.58 19.71 -18.70
N ALA A 599 -8.92 18.42 -18.83
CA ALA A 599 -8.59 17.63 -20.01
C ALA A 599 -9.41 18.07 -21.23
N ASP A 600 -10.73 18.17 -21.08
CA ASP A 600 -11.64 18.39 -22.19
C ASP A 600 -11.59 19.84 -22.70
N LEU A 601 -11.47 20.81 -21.79
CA LEU A 601 -11.36 22.23 -22.16
C LEU A 601 -9.99 22.59 -22.74
N SER A 602 -8.97 21.76 -22.54
CA SER A 602 -7.68 21.92 -23.21
C SER A 602 -7.72 21.42 -24.67
N VAL A 603 -8.76 20.66 -25.06
CA VAL A 603 -8.90 20.02 -26.38
C VAL A 603 -9.91 20.73 -27.28
N THR A 604 -10.99 21.30 -26.74
CA THR A 604 -12.03 21.99 -27.52
C THR A 604 -11.76 23.49 -27.68
N ALA A 605 -11.02 23.88 -28.72
CA ALA A 605 -11.21 25.17 -29.38
C ALA A 605 -12.07 24.94 -30.64
N PRO A 606 -13.14 25.70 -30.88
CA PRO A 606 -14.03 25.44 -32.02
C PRO A 606 -13.37 25.80 -33.35
N GLU A 607 -13.39 24.87 -34.31
CA GLU A 607 -13.28 25.17 -35.73
C GLU A 607 -14.55 25.93 -36.16
N ALA A 608 -14.46 27.25 -36.24
CA ALA A 608 -15.44 28.07 -36.96
C ALA A 608 -14.69 29.08 -37.84
N GLU A 609 -14.60 28.74 -39.12
CA GLU A 609 -14.47 29.62 -40.29
C GLU A 609 -13.76 30.97 -40.08
N ARG A 610 -12.44 30.98 -40.31
CA ARG A 610 -11.74 32.05 -41.06
C ARG A 610 -10.41 31.52 -41.58
N GLY A 611 -10.33 31.40 -42.90
CA GLY A 611 -9.11 31.00 -43.60
C GLY A 611 -7.96 31.98 -43.37
N GLY A 612 -6.78 31.44 -43.07
CA GLY A 612 -5.55 32.21 -42.94
C GLY A 612 -4.46 31.36 -42.31
N ALA A 613 -3.31 31.27 -42.98
CA ALA A 613 -2.16 30.47 -42.57
C ALA A 613 -1.56 30.94 -41.22
N GLY A 614 -1.31 29.98 -40.33
CA GLY A 614 -0.33 30.05 -39.23
C GLY A 614 -0.82 30.60 -37.88
N ALA A 615 -0.94 29.73 -36.87
CA ALA A 615 -0.60 29.96 -35.45
C ALA A 615 -1.03 28.75 -34.59
N GLY A 616 -0.24 28.40 -33.57
CA GLY A 616 -0.63 27.37 -32.59
C GLY A 616 -1.84 27.81 -31.78
N HIS A 617 -2.81 26.91 -31.60
CA HIS A 617 -3.99 27.15 -30.77
C HIS A 617 -3.51 27.24 -29.30
N SER A 618 -3.67 28.42 -28.68
CA SER A 618 -2.97 28.74 -27.43
C SER A 618 -3.80 28.36 -26.20
N ALA A 619 -3.17 27.73 -25.21
CA ALA A 619 -3.79 27.43 -23.91
C ALA A 619 -4.37 28.67 -23.20
N GLU A 620 -3.97 29.88 -23.61
CA GLU A 620 -4.52 31.15 -23.13
C GLU A 620 -5.96 31.37 -23.58
N GLU A 621 -6.36 30.96 -24.78
CA GLU A 621 -7.74 31.12 -25.27
C GLU A 621 -8.73 30.23 -24.50
N ALA A 622 -8.36 28.99 -24.23
CA ALA A 622 -9.13 28.07 -23.40
C ALA A 622 -9.27 28.58 -21.96
N LEU A 623 -8.18 29.14 -21.41
CA LEU A 623 -8.16 29.77 -20.11
C LEU A 623 -9.09 30.99 -20.04
N HIS A 624 -9.04 31.87 -21.05
CA HIS A 624 -9.94 33.01 -21.15
C HIS A 624 -11.40 32.58 -21.31
N ALA A 625 -11.69 31.55 -22.12
CA ALA A 625 -13.03 31.01 -22.31
C ALA A 625 -13.62 30.44 -21.00
N LEU A 626 -12.81 29.72 -20.22
CA LEU A 626 -13.17 29.20 -18.90
C LEU A 626 -13.45 30.32 -17.91
N ILE A 627 -12.57 31.32 -17.81
CA ILE A 627 -12.76 32.45 -16.88
C ILE A 627 -13.96 33.32 -17.29
N ASN A 628 -14.19 33.48 -18.60
CA ASN A 628 -15.33 34.21 -19.14
C ASN A 628 -16.67 33.47 -18.99
N ALA A 629 -16.65 32.15 -18.80
CA ALA A 629 -17.85 31.37 -18.52
C ALA A 629 -18.46 31.66 -17.15
N ILE A 630 -17.63 32.09 -16.21
CA ILE A 630 -18.05 32.32 -14.84
C ILE A 630 -18.48 33.79 -14.69
N PRO A 631 -19.73 34.07 -14.24
CA PRO A 631 -20.24 35.42 -14.05
C PRO A 631 -19.34 36.26 -13.13
N SER A 632 -19.15 37.54 -13.48
CA SER A 632 -18.31 38.48 -12.73
C SER A 632 -18.90 38.89 -11.36
N ASP A 633 -20.18 38.64 -11.14
CA ASP A 633 -21.02 39.08 -10.04
C ASP A 633 -21.43 37.93 -9.08
N ALA A 634 -20.78 36.76 -9.18
CA ALA A 634 -21.00 35.65 -8.25
C ALA A 634 -20.67 36.10 -6.81
N LYS A 635 -21.73 36.34 -6.01
CA LYS A 635 -21.72 37.07 -4.73
C LYS A 635 -20.81 36.53 -3.61
N ASN A 636 -20.03 35.48 -3.81
CA ASN A 636 -19.20 34.83 -2.77
C ASN A 636 -17.85 34.31 -3.30
N ARG A 637 -17.21 35.00 -4.25
CA ARG A 637 -15.94 34.53 -4.82
C ARG A 637 -14.74 34.92 -3.95
N ALA A 638 -13.86 33.96 -3.67
CA ALA A 638 -12.63 34.18 -2.90
C ALA A 638 -11.54 34.95 -3.67
N LEU A 639 -11.57 34.89 -5.02
CA LEU A 639 -10.59 35.52 -5.91
C LEU A 639 -11.29 36.36 -6.99
N THR A 640 -10.68 37.49 -7.36
CA THR A 640 -11.16 38.35 -8.46
C THR A 640 -10.85 37.75 -9.83
N ARG A 641 -11.53 38.20 -10.88
CA ARG A 641 -11.31 37.75 -12.26
C ARG A 641 -9.85 37.94 -12.71
N GLN A 642 -9.23 39.06 -12.33
CA GLN A 642 -7.84 39.33 -12.65
C GLN A 642 -6.88 38.34 -11.97
N GLN A 643 -7.12 38.03 -10.69
CA GLN A 643 -6.31 37.06 -9.96
C GLN A 643 -6.37 35.64 -10.57
N LEU A 644 -7.51 35.25 -11.14
CA LEU A 644 -7.63 33.96 -11.81
C LEU A 644 -6.91 33.93 -13.16
N LEU A 645 -6.89 35.06 -13.88
CA LEU A 645 -6.08 35.21 -15.09
C LEU A 645 -4.59 35.12 -14.77
N ASP A 646 -4.14 35.77 -13.69
CA ASP A 646 -2.75 35.75 -13.26
C ASP A 646 -2.31 34.32 -12.81
N ILE A 647 -3.17 33.60 -12.09
CA ILE A 647 -2.95 32.19 -11.72
C ILE A 647 -2.92 31.29 -12.96
N GLY A 648 -3.85 31.49 -13.89
CA GLY A 648 -3.92 30.70 -15.11
C GLY A 648 -2.73 30.93 -16.05
N ALA A 649 -2.25 32.16 -16.18
CA ALA A 649 -1.09 32.49 -16.99
C ALA A 649 0.21 31.90 -16.42
N SER A 650 0.32 31.80 -15.10
CA SER A 650 1.51 31.26 -14.42
C SER A 650 1.49 29.74 -14.24
N SER A 651 0.31 29.14 -14.04
CA SER A 651 0.15 27.76 -13.53
C SER A 651 -0.87 26.91 -14.32
N GLY A 652 -1.50 27.48 -15.35
CA GLY A 652 -2.44 26.80 -16.25
C GLY A 652 -3.87 26.65 -15.73
N ILE A 653 -4.73 26.03 -16.55
CA ILE A 653 -6.17 25.85 -16.28
C ILE A 653 -6.42 25.03 -15.01
N GLY A 654 -5.59 24.03 -14.72
CA GLY A 654 -5.73 23.19 -13.53
C GLY A 654 -5.67 24.00 -12.22
N ALA A 655 -4.72 24.95 -12.11
CA ALA A 655 -4.59 25.81 -10.94
C ALA A 655 -5.79 26.76 -10.77
N VAL A 656 -6.39 27.21 -11.88
CA VAL A 656 -7.63 28.00 -11.84
C VAL A 656 -8.77 27.13 -11.32
N LEU A 657 -8.93 25.90 -11.83
CA LEU A 657 -9.97 24.98 -11.40
C LEU A 657 -9.85 24.60 -9.91
N GLU A 658 -8.65 24.52 -9.35
CA GLU A 658 -8.42 24.29 -7.90
C GLU A 658 -8.95 25.43 -7.01
N SER A 659 -8.99 26.65 -7.55
CA SER A 659 -9.48 27.83 -6.81
C SER A 659 -11.00 28.04 -6.87
N LEU A 660 -11.72 27.18 -7.60
CA LEU A 660 -13.17 27.27 -7.83
C LEU A 660 -14.00 26.44 -6.83
N GLY A 661 -15.25 26.85 -6.62
CA GLY A 661 -16.24 26.11 -5.84
C GLY A 661 -17.22 25.30 -6.68
N TRP A 662 -18.08 24.54 -6.02
CA TRP A 662 -19.12 23.71 -6.66
C TRP A 662 -20.09 24.48 -7.56
N ASN A 663 -20.49 25.69 -7.15
CA ASN A 663 -21.33 26.57 -7.98
C ASN A 663 -20.64 26.95 -9.30
N ASP A 664 -19.33 27.16 -9.27
CA ASP A 664 -18.55 27.47 -10.47
C ASP A 664 -18.43 26.23 -11.37
N TYR A 665 -18.23 25.04 -10.79
CA TYR A 665 -18.21 23.79 -11.55
C TYR A 665 -19.54 23.54 -12.25
N GLU A 666 -20.68 23.80 -11.61
CA GLU A 666 -21.99 23.64 -12.25
C GLU A 666 -22.14 24.51 -13.50
N ILE A 667 -21.71 25.77 -13.42
CA ILE A 667 -21.73 26.71 -14.55
C ILE A 667 -20.83 26.21 -15.68
N LEU A 668 -19.63 25.73 -15.35
CA LEU A 668 -18.69 25.19 -16.33
C LEU A 668 -19.24 23.93 -17.00
N LEU A 669 -19.78 22.98 -16.23
CA LEU A 669 -20.37 21.75 -16.74
C LEU A 669 -21.56 22.03 -17.66
N ALA A 670 -22.39 23.03 -17.33
CA ALA A 670 -23.54 23.40 -18.15
C ALA A 670 -23.14 24.08 -19.46
N LYS A 671 -22.14 24.97 -19.42
CA LYS A 671 -21.68 25.74 -20.58
C LYS A 671 -20.88 24.88 -21.55
N PHE A 672 -20.01 24.01 -21.04
CA PHE A 672 -19.13 23.17 -21.84
C PHE A 672 -19.63 21.73 -21.96
N PHE A 673 -20.93 21.50 -21.77
CA PHE A 673 -21.51 20.16 -21.73
C PHE A 673 -21.14 19.30 -22.95
N ASP A 674 -21.22 19.88 -24.15
CA ASP A 674 -20.97 19.16 -25.41
C ASP A 674 -19.47 18.93 -25.68
N ALA A 675 -18.61 19.69 -24.99
CA ALA A 675 -17.16 19.54 -25.04
C ALA A 675 -16.65 18.50 -24.03
N ILE A 676 -17.44 18.20 -22.99
CA ILE A 676 -17.08 17.26 -21.94
C ILE A 676 -17.41 15.84 -22.40
N ALA A 677 -16.41 14.96 -22.35
CA ALA A 677 -16.67 13.56 -22.56
C ALA A 677 -17.39 13.02 -21.31
N TRP A 678 -18.55 12.42 -21.48
CA TRP A 678 -19.38 11.97 -20.37
C TRP A 678 -19.35 10.44 -20.25
N PHE A 679 -19.25 9.93 -19.02
CA PHE A 679 -19.31 8.48 -18.76
C PHE A 679 -20.55 8.09 -17.95
N GLY A 680 -20.80 6.77 -17.89
CA GLY A 680 -21.96 6.21 -17.20
C GLY A 680 -23.18 6.01 -18.12
N PRO A 681 -24.38 5.82 -17.55
CA PRO A 681 -25.59 5.54 -18.31
C PRO A 681 -25.93 6.66 -19.30
N ALA A 682 -26.52 6.30 -20.45
CA ALA A 682 -27.00 7.27 -21.43
C ALA A 682 -28.13 8.11 -20.80
N MET A 683 -27.95 9.44 -20.82
CA MET A 683 -28.86 10.41 -20.19
C MET A 683 -28.93 11.65 -21.08
N GLU A 684 -30.11 12.25 -21.15
CA GLU A 684 -30.31 13.53 -21.83
C GLU A 684 -29.57 14.67 -21.10
N ARG A 685 -29.15 15.71 -21.83
CA ARG A 685 -28.39 16.85 -21.27
C ARG A 685 -29.04 17.46 -20.03
N ALA A 686 -30.35 17.72 -20.12
CA ALA A 686 -31.12 18.31 -19.03
C ALA A 686 -31.21 17.38 -17.80
N GLU A 687 -31.30 16.07 -18.03
CA GLU A 687 -31.37 15.07 -16.98
C GLU A 687 -30.04 14.92 -16.24
N ARG A 688 -28.92 14.88 -16.98
CA ARG A 688 -27.58 14.76 -16.42
C ARG A 688 -27.17 15.99 -15.62
N LEU A 689 -27.45 17.19 -16.11
CA LEU A 689 -27.17 18.43 -15.37
C LEU A 689 -28.00 18.53 -14.09
N ARG A 690 -29.27 18.13 -14.14
CA ARG A 690 -30.12 18.05 -12.93
C ARG A 690 -29.57 17.04 -11.93
N PHE A 691 -29.15 15.85 -12.40
CA PHE A 691 -28.55 14.82 -11.56
C PHE A 691 -27.31 15.34 -10.82
N ILE A 692 -26.40 16.02 -11.50
CA ILE A 692 -25.18 16.56 -10.88
C ILE A 692 -25.52 17.69 -9.89
N ARG A 693 -26.44 18.59 -10.25
CA ARG A 693 -26.88 19.69 -9.37
C ARG A 693 -27.47 19.16 -8.05
N ASP A 694 -28.37 18.18 -8.13
CA ASP A 694 -29.03 17.62 -6.95
C ASP A 694 -28.01 16.99 -5.98
N ARG A 695 -26.92 16.42 -6.51
CA ARG A 695 -25.83 15.81 -5.75
C ARG A 695 -24.78 16.81 -5.25
N ALA A 696 -24.59 17.93 -5.96
CA ALA A 696 -23.73 19.02 -5.53
C ALA A 696 -24.22 19.63 -4.20
N ASN A 697 -25.53 19.71 -4.00
CA ASN A 697 -26.12 20.13 -2.72
C ASN A 697 -25.70 19.21 -1.56
N GLU A 698 -25.70 17.90 -1.77
CA GLU A 698 -25.23 16.92 -0.76
C GLU A 698 -23.72 17.09 -0.48
N CYS A 699 -22.92 17.34 -1.53
CA CYS A 699 -21.49 17.64 -1.39
C CYS A 699 -21.24 18.95 -0.60
N HIS A 700 -22.09 19.97 -0.81
CA HIS A 700 -22.04 21.24 -0.06
C HIS A 700 -22.27 21.06 1.43
N LEU A 701 -23.22 20.20 1.83
CA LEU A 701 -23.46 19.89 3.25
C LEU A 701 -22.21 19.34 3.93
N VAL A 702 -21.49 18.46 3.24
CA VAL A 702 -20.24 17.87 3.72
C VAL A 702 -19.12 18.92 3.79
N ARG A 703 -18.95 19.72 2.73
CA ARG A 703 -17.90 20.76 2.61
C ARG A 703 -18.00 21.84 3.68
N HIS A 704 -19.21 22.30 3.98
CA HIS A 704 -19.47 23.36 4.97
C HIS A 704 -19.61 22.85 6.41
N ASN A 705 -19.35 21.55 6.65
CA ASN A 705 -19.55 20.91 7.95
C ASN A 705 -20.98 21.12 8.52
N ASN A 706 -22.02 21.12 7.67
CA ASN A 706 -23.40 21.27 8.12
C ASN A 706 -23.93 19.94 8.71
N ARG A 707 -23.49 19.66 9.94
CA ARG A 707 -23.71 18.37 10.62
C ARG A 707 -25.17 18.10 10.95
N ILE A 708 -26.01 19.12 11.06
CA ILE A 708 -27.43 18.96 11.43
C ILE A 708 -28.21 18.42 10.23
N GLU A 709 -28.11 19.10 9.08
CA GLU A 709 -28.79 18.68 7.85
C GLU A 709 -28.24 17.35 7.31
N LEU A 710 -26.94 17.11 7.46
CA LEU A 710 -26.35 15.85 7.04
C LEU A 710 -26.83 14.67 7.89
N LYS A 711 -27.02 14.86 9.20
CA LYS A 711 -27.64 13.82 10.06
C LYS A 711 -29.08 13.53 9.60
N ALA A 712 -29.86 14.57 9.30
CA ALA A 712 -31.22 14.40 8.81
C ALA A 712 -31.27 13.67 7.46
N LEU A 713 -30.35 14.00 6.55
CA LEU A 713 -30.22 13.34 5.25
C LEU A 713 -29.89 11.85 5.38
N ILE A 714 -28.89 11.52 6.20
CA ILE A 714 -28.47 10.13 6.44
C ILE A 714 -29.58 9.34 7.15
N ALA A 715 -30.27 9.95 8.11
CA ALA A 715 -31.39 9.31 8.81
C ALA A 715 -32.58 9.02 7.87
N ARG A 716 -32.82 9.88 6.88
CA ARG A 716 -33.92 9.74 5.92
C ARG A 716 -33.61 8.68 4.85
N ASP A 717 -32.42 8.72 4.26
CA ASP A 717 -32.13 7.98 3.03
C ASP A 717 -31.15 6.80 3.25
N GLY A 718 -30.48 6.74 4.40
CA GLY A 718 -29.45 5.75 4.70
C GLY A 718 -28.06 6.14 4.18
N PHE A 719 -27.02 5.85 4.95
CA PHE A 719 -25.64 6.23 4.62
C PHE A 719 -25.15 5.63 3.29
N ALA A 720 -25.40 4.34 3.04
CA ALA A 720 -24.95 3.67 1.82
C ALA A 720 -25.57 4.30 0.56
N GLU A 721 -26.81 4.78 0.66
CA GLU A 721 -27.51 5.46 -0.44
C GLU A 721 -26.92 6.85 -0.69
N VAL A 722 -26.73 7.66 0.36
CA VAL A 722 -26.09 8.99 0.27
C VAL A 722 -24.68 8.85 -0.31
N PHE A 723 -23.91 7.87 0.17
CA PHE A 723 -22.55 7.62 -0.30
C PHE A 723 -22.51 7.23 -1.78
N ARG A 724 -23.38 6.31 -2.22
CA ARG A 724 -23.45 5.89 -3.63
C ARG A 724 -23.82 7.05 -4.54
N ARG A 725 -24.84 7.82 -4.15
CA ARG A 725 -25.32 8.99 -4.89
C ARG A 725 -24.23 10.03 -5.15
N ILE A 726 -23.37 10.29 -4.19
CA ILE A 726 -22.20 11.18 -4.36
C ILE A 726 -21.12 10.50 -5.23
N ALA A 727 -20.91 9.19 -5.06
CA ALA A 727 -19.92 8.44 -5.83
C ALA A 727 -20.26 8.37 -7.33
N ASP A 728 -21.54 8.32 -7.70
CA ASP A 728 -21.99 8.31 -9.10
C ASP A 728 -21.51 9.55 -9.87
N VAL A 729 -21.47 10.73 -9.22
CA VAL A 729 -20.94 11.96 -9.83
C VAL A 729 -19.46 11.81 -10.18
N ARG A 730 -18.69 11.15 -9.29
CA ARG A 730 -17.28 10.85 -9.59
C ARG A 730 -17.18 9.96 -10.81
N GLU A 731 -17.97 8.89 -10.90
CA GLU A 731 -17.91 7.93 -12.01
C GLU A 731 -18.26 8.56 -13.36
N MET A 732 -19.22 9.49 -13.38
CA MET A 732 -19.58 10.24 -14.59
C MET A 732 -18.44 11.10 -15.14
N CYS A 733 -17.52 11.52 -14.25
CA CYS A 733 -16.41 12.42 -14.57
C CYS A 733 -15.04 11.71 -14.57
N SER A 734 -14.95 10.50 -14.04
CA SER A 734 -13.69 9.76 -13.89
C SER A 734 -13.44 8.82 -15.06
N ARG A 735 -12.63 9.28 -16.01
CA ARG A 735 -11.75 8.45 -16.85
C ARG A 735 -10.80 9.33 -17.65
#